data_AF-A0AAW1U498-F1
#
_entry.id   AF-A0AAW1U498-F1
#
_cell.length_a   1.000
_cell.length_b   1.000
_cell.length_c   1.000
_cell.angle_alpha   90.00
_cell.angle_beta   90.00
_cell.angle_gamma   90.00
#
_symmetry.space_group_name_H-M   'P 1'
#
loop_
_entity.id
_entity.type
_entity.pdbx_description
1 polymer ?
#
loop_
_entity_poly.entity_id
_entity_poly.type
_entity_poly.pdbx_seq_one_letter_code
_entity_poly.pdbx_strand_id
1 'polypeptide(L)'
;MKKPKVVVGHNVSYDRARIKEQYWLERSGTRFIDTMSLHISVSGVTSYQRILLKSNKIEEEDESWKTVSSLNSLVEVYNLYCKKKMSKKTRDIFVEGTLSDIKSDFQSVMKYCSNDVVATYDVLKVLFPMFLERFPHPATLGGMLELSTAYLPVNNNWNRYIEDSMQTYDDLDIERKMTLVRRADQACSLLHKEKYEEDIWLWDQDWDVKYLKVKKKNSAESDKVPEESTSKKLKKDDDHDPLEDKFKYLWKTKDNIGKIKPVVPGYPNWYRKLCNRPDSTPEWIPGPQLISTSMQITPKLLNLTWEGYPLHFVKAKGWGFLVPYSDDMDMERKLPLKQLLEKCPLSTNKPKEGPGYDSIGLISQKVEENLMRKEFYSRAKKDRTNKSYTGTGLWCNTDIEDCCWFFKLPHKNGAAYNVGNPLSRDFLAKFSENVLAGDTESAEHVLTIARKLSYWRNNKDRIMEQLVIWLNQREVPAHLQDEEVTFGAIIPMVVVCGTLTRRAVESTWMTASNAHPERVGSELRGMVQAPKGYSIVGADVDSQELWIASLIGDATFAKVQGGTPFGWMTLSGNKAEGTDMHSVTAKAVGISRDHAKVINYARIYGAGQNFAERLLKQFNPSISDAEAKRKSLKMFDMTKGKRIYYLKKEFAFDFPDQPYNKWQAFEIAKSFGKNVAEMFEKPMWIGGTESAMFNRLEQIANENSPVTPFLNSRLSRSIEPKSLSDDRYLPTRVNWVVQSGAVDFLHLMLVCMRWIMKDRGRFCLSFHDEIRYLVPEEHKYTAALAMHVTNLLTRAFCVQKLGLNDLPQSVAFFSSVEVDTVLRKDAQQDCVTPSNPHGLEKGYGVPHGESLDIYKAVEKASGTFECWYKDEDEMKK
;
A
#
# COMPACT_ATOMS: atom_id res chain seq x y z
N MET A 1 38.76 20.31 -3.61
CA MET A 1 37.36 20.42 -4.07
C MET A 1 37.14 19.59 -5.33
N LYS A 2 36.13 18.72 -5.33
CA LYS A 2 35.78 17.84 -6.46
C LYS A 2 35.11 18.69 -7.56
N LYS A 3 35.56 18.61 -8.81
CA LYS A 3 35.00 19.42 -9.92
C LYS A 3 33.50 19.13 -10.07
N PRO A 4 32.62 20.15 -9.99
CA PRO A 4 31.18 19.94 -10.12
C PRO A 4 30.84 19.45 -11.53
N LYS A 5 30.01 18.41 -11.63
CA LYS A 5 29.54 17.81 -12.89
C LYS A 5 28.04 17.56 -12.80
N VAL A 6 27.34 17.72 -13.91
CA VAL A 6 25.92 17.37 -14.02
C VAL A 6 25.75 16.38 -15.16
N VAL A 7 25.09 15.26 -14.86
CA VAL A 7 24.71 14.24 -15.84
C VAL A 7 23.20 14.34 -16.05
N VAL A 8 22.78 14.40 -17.31
CA VAL A 8 21.37 14.44 -17.66
C VAL A 8 20.99 13.14 -18.35
N GLY A 9 19.91 12.53 -17.90
CA GLY A 9 19.37 11.30 -18.48
C GLY A 9 17.85 11.30 -18.50
N HIS A 10 17.28 10.27 -19.12
CA HIS A 10 15.85 9.98 -19.02
C HIS A 10 15.68 8.72 -18.19
N ASN A 11 14.95 8.82 -17.07
CA ASN A 11 14.96 7.81 -16.01
C ASN A 11 16.38 7.54 -15.47
N VAL A 12 17.11 8.63 -15.20
CA VAL A 12 18.55 8.61 -14.86
C VAL A 12 18.88 7.77 -13.62
N SER A 13 17.92 7.50 -12.74
CA SER A 13 18.14 6.68 -11.54
C SER A 13 18.51 5.23 -11.89
N TYR A 14 17.97 4.70 -12.99
CA TYR A 14 18.33 3.39 -13.52
C TYR A 14 19.78 3.34 -13.98
N ASP A 15 20.24 4.39 -14.68
CA ASP A 15 21.62 4.49 -15.15
C ASP A 15 22.58 4.75 -13.97
N ARG A 16 22.18 5.62 -13.03
CA ARG A 16 22.96 5.98 -11.84
C ARG A 16 23.32 4.76 -11.00
N ALA A 17 22.38 3.83 -10.81
CA ALA A 17 22.62 2.58 -10.09
C ALA A 17 23.70 1.70 -10.77
N ARG A 18 24.09 1.97 -12.02
CA ARG A 18 25.15 1.23 -12.74
C ARG A 18 26.46 2.01 -12.84
N ILE A 19 26.57 3.17 -12.19
CA ILE A 19 27.78 4.00 -12.17
C ILE A 19 28.59 3.67 -10.91
N LYS A 20 29.78 3.08 -11.09
CA LYS A 20 30.62 2.59 -9.99
C LYS A 20 31.01 3.70 -8.99
N GLU A 21 31.33 4.89 -9.49
CA GLU A 21 31.77 6.04 -8.69
C GLU A 21 30.69 6.57 -7.73
N GLN A 22 29.43 6.15 -7.91
CA GLN A 22 28.35 6.51 -7.00
C GLN A 22 28.31 5.64 -5.74
N TYR A 23 28.95 4.47 -5.78
CA TYR A 23 29.02 3.52 -4.67
C TYR A 23 30.17 3.80 -3.70
N TRP A 24 31.14 4.65 -4.07
CA TRP A 24 32.20 5.06 -3.16
C TRP A 24 31.63 5.81 -1.97
N LEU A 25 32.16 5.57 -0.76
CA LEU A 25 31.72 6.22 0.47
C LEU A 25 31.90 7.75 0.43
N GLU A 26 33.01 8.18 -0.17
CA GLU A 26 33.22 9.58 -0.45
C GLU A 26 32.43 10.04 -1.68
N ARG A 27 31.66 11.13 -1.51
CA ARG A 27 30.82 11.68 -2.58
C ARG A 27 31.64 12.16 -3.77
N SER A 28 31.13 11.97 -4.98
CA SER A 28 31.61 12.67 -6.17
C SER A 28 30.96 14.06 -6.29
N GLY A 29 31.59 14.96 -7.04
CA GLY A 29 31.00 16.26 -7.43
C GLY A 29 29.89 16.14 -8.48
N THR A 30 29.48 14.92 -8.82
CA THR A 30 28.48 14.64 -9.85
C THR A 30 27.06 14.75 -9.28
N ARG A 31 26.15 15.33 -10.06
CA ARG A 31 24.70 15.39 -9.78
C ARG A 31 23.91 14.96 -11.02
N PHE A 32 22.67 14.53 -10.82
CA PHE A 32 21.84 13.96 -11.88
C PHE A 32 20.57 14.77 -12.08
N ILE A 33 20.24 15.03 -13.35
CA ILE A 33 18.96 15.61 -13.75
C ILE A 33 18.21 14.58 -14.58
N ASP A 34 16.98 14.28 -14.16
CA ASP A 34 16.10 13.33 -14.82
C ASP A 34 15.04 14.05 -15.64
N THR A 35 15.12 13.94 -16.97
CA THR A 35 14.12 14.50 -17.88
C THR A 35 12.73 13.87 -17.70
N MET A 36 12.64 12.63 -17.21
CA MET A 36 11.34 12.00 -16.88
C MET A 36 10.71 12.71 -15.69
N SER A 37 11.44 12.91 -14.60
CA SER A 37 11.00 13.68 -13.43
C SER A 37 10.60 15.12 -13.78
N LEU A 38 11.38 15.80 -14.62
CA LEU A 38 11.03 17.14 -15.12
C LEU A 38 9.70 17.10 -15.90
N HIS A 39 9.51 16.11 -16.78
CA HIS A 39 8.26 15.97 -17.53
C HIS A 39 7.06 15.70 -16.62
N ILE A 40 7.19 14.81 -15.64
CA ILE A 40 6.11 14.50 -14.69
C ILE A 40 5.72 15.76 -13.89
N SER A 41 6.69 16.58 -13.49
CA SER A 41 6.42 17.83 -12.76
C SER A 41 5.68 18.88 -13.61
N VAL A 42 6.02 19.01 -14.90
CA VAL A 42 5.47 20.04 -15.81
C VAL A 42 4.17 19.58 -16.49
N SER A 43 4.08 18.31 -16.85
CA SER A 43 3.04 17.75 -17.71
C SER A 43 2.63 16.33 -17.34
N GLY A 44 2.81 15.92 -16.08
CA GLY A 44 2.35 14.63 -15.59
C GLY A 44 0.83 14.48 -15.62
N VAL A 45 0.37 13.23 -15.68
CA VAL A 45 -1.06 12.85 -15.68
C VAL A 45 -1.49 12.21 -14.36
N THR A 46 -2.78 12.29 -14.04
CA THR A 46 -3.40 11.52 -12.94
C THR A 46 -3.49 10.03 -13.27
N SER A 47 -3.72 9.20 -12.25
CA SER A 47 -3.97 7.76 -12.43
C SER A 47 -5.18 7.47 -13.32
N TYR A 48 -6.23 8.28 -13.22
CA TYR A 48 -7.42 8.18 -14.06
C TYR A 48 -7.11 8.54 -15.52
N GLN A 49 -6.47 9.69 -15.76
CA GLN A 49 -6.01 10.11 -17.09
C GLN A 49 -5.05 9.09 -17.73
N ARG A 50 -4.18 8.46 -16.93
CA ARG A 50 -3.30 7.39 -17.39
C ARG A 50 -4.09 6.17 -17.90
N ILE A 51 -5.19 5.80 -17.24
CA ILE A 51 -6.06 4.69 -17.69
C ILE A 51 -6.76 5.09 -19.00
N LEU A 52 -7.25 6.32 -19.12
CA LEU A 52 -7.86 6.83 -20.35
C LEU A 52 -6.86 6.79 -21.52
N LEU A 53 -5.63 7.31 -21.32
CA LEU A 53 -4.57 7.26 -22.33
C LEU A 53 -4.20 5.83 -22.76
N LYS A 54 -4.21 4.86 -21.83
CA LYS A 54 -3.95 3.45 -22.15
C LYS A 54 -5.11 2.77 -22.87
N SER A 55 -6.35 3.16 -22.56
CA SER A 55 -7.55 2.52 -23.10
C SER A 55 -7.99 3.10 -24.45
N ASN A 56 -7.42 4.22 -24.89
CA ASN A 56 -7.81 4.99 -26.09
C ASN A 56 -9.31 5.38 -26.13
N LYS A 57 -10.04 5.26 -25.02
CA LYS A 57 -11.42 5.74 -24.88
C LYS A 57 -11.35 7.18 -24.37
N ILE A 58 -11.50 8.14 -25.27
CA ILE A 58 -11.29 9.56 -24.99
C ILE A 58 -12.57 10.30 -25.39
N GLU A 59 -13.13 11.08 -24.47
CA GLU A 59 -14.26 11.98 -24.72
C GLU A 59 -13.77 13.30 -25.33
N GLU A 60 -14.63 14.07 -26.00
CA GLU A 60 -14.25 15.36 -26.63
C GLU A 60 -13.67 16.37 -25.62
N GLU A 61 -14.14 16.36 -24.37
CA GLU A 61 -13.60 17.21 -23.28
C GLU A 61 -12.12 16.89 -22.96
N ASP A 62 -11.70 15.64 -23.19
CA ASP A 62 -10.37 15.13 -22.84
C ASP A 62 -9.30 15.40 -23.90
N GLU A 63 -9.67 15.79 -25.12
CA GLU A 63 -8.70 16.14 -26.18
C GLU A 63 -7.82 17.33 -25.78
N SER A 64 -8.39 18.22 -24.97
CA SER A 64 -7.77 19.49 -24.58
C SER A 64 -6.52 19.32 -23.71
N TRP A 65 -6.43 18.27 -22.87
CA TRP A 65 -5.26 18.01 -22.03
C TRP A 65 -4.31 16.96 -22.65
N LYS A 66 -4.78 16.18 -23.62
CA LYS A 66 -3.96 15.24 -24.40
C LYS A 66 -2.89 15.93 -25.23
N THR A 67 -3.14 17.16 -25.69
CA THR A 67 -2.17 17.95 -26.47
C THR A 67 -0.98 18.43 -25.65
N VAL A 68 -1.12 18.53 -24.33
CA VAL A 68 -0.11 19.08 -23.41
C VAL A 68 0.58 18.04 -22.54
N SER A 69 0.17 16.76 -22.62
CA SER A 69 0.62 15.70 -21.72
C SER A 69 0.77 14.35 -22.43
N SER A 70 1.61 13.47 -21.88
CA SER A 70 1.90 12.13 -22.42
C SER A 70 2.18 11.13 -21.30
N LEU A 71 2.38 9.84 -21.61
CA LEU A 71 2.98 8.93 -20.63
C LEU A 71 4.47 9.22 -20.51
N ASN A 72 5.08 8.58 -19.50
CA ASN A 72 6.43 8.87 -19.05
C ASN A 72 7.55 8.33 -19.95
N SER A 73 7.23 7.59 -21.04
CA SER A 73 8.27 6.96 -21.86
C SER A 73 8.99 7.98 -22.73
N LEU A 74 10.32 7.84 -22.90
CA LEU A 74 11.13 8.76 -23.71
C LEU A 74 10.53 8.99 -25.11
N VAL A 75 10.05 7.93 -25.76
CA VAL A 75 9.44 8.00 -27.09
C VAL A 75 8.23 8.93 -27.12
N GLU A 76 7.37 8.85 -26.09
CA GLU A 76 6.17 9.68 -26.01
C GLU A 76 6.49 11.11 -25.60
N VAL A 77 7.42 11.29 -24.66
CA VAL A 77 7.90 12.62 -24.23
C VAL A 77 8.59 13.35 -25.38
N TYR A 78 9.42 12.65 -26.16
CA TYR A 78 10.06 13.19 -27.36
C TYR A 78 9.05 13.54 -28.45
N ASN A 79 8.02 12.71 -28.64
CA ASN A 79 6.93 13.03 -29.55
C ASN A 79 6.13 14.28 -29.09
N LEU A 80 5.89 14.42 -27.79
CA LEU A 80 5.18 15.58 -27.22
C LEU A 80 5.94 16.89 -27.44
N TYR A 81 7.22 16.94 -27.05
CA TYR A 81 7.98 18.19 -27.05
C TYR A 81 8.69 18.48 -28.38
N CYS A 82 9.17 17.45 -29.08
CA CYS A 82 9.94 17.61 -30.31
C CYS A 82 9.17 17.23 -31.59
N LYS A 83 7.95 16.66 -31.47
CA LYS A 83 7.09 16.22 -32.59
C LYS A 83 7.77 15.24 -33.55
N LYS A 84 8.74 14.46 -33.07
CA LYS A 84 9.49 13.44 -33.81
C LYS A 84 9.15 12.04 -33.27
N LYS A 85 9.13 11.04 -34.15
CA LYS A 85 8.85 9.64 -33.79
C LYS A 85 10.16 8.84 -33.66
N MET A 86 10.22 7.96 -32.66
CA MET A 86 11.31 6.98 -32.48
C MET A 86 10.78 5.54 -32.56
N SER A 87 11.60 4.65 -33.10
CA SER A 87 11.33 3.21 -33.19
C SER A 87 11.55 2.52 -31.83
N LYS A 88 10.61 1.67 -31.40
CA LYS A 88 10.72 0.87 -30.16
C LYS A 88 11.41 -0.50 -30.35
N LYS A 89 11.51 -1.00 -31.59
CA LYS A 89 11.86 -2.41 -31.87
C LYS A 89 13.29 -2.81 -31.47
N THR A 90 14.25 -1.88 -31.55
CA THR A 90 15.66 -2.18 -31.26
C THR A 90 15.94 -2.31 -29.75
N ARG A 91 15.07 -1.73 -28.91
CA ARG A 91 15.20 -1.75 -27.45
C ARG A 91 14.95 -3.14 -26.86
N ASP A 92 14.03 -3.90 -27.45
CA ASP A 92 13.60 -5.19 -26.89
C ASP A 92 14.75 -6.23 -26.90
N ILE A 93 15.75 -6.04 -27.77
CA ILE A 93 17.02 -6.80 -27.78
C ILE A 93 17.77 -6.67 -26.44
N PHE A 94 17.73 -5.50 -25.79
CA PHE A 94 18.37 -5.32 -24.47
C PHE A 94 17.58 -5.95 -23.32
N VAL A 95 16.28 -6.20 -23.50
CA VAL A 95 15.40 -6.69 -22.44
C VAL A 95 15.32 -8.22 -22.47
N GLU A 96 15.20 -8.79 -23.67
CA GLU A 96 14.98 -10.23 -23.85
C GLU A 96 16.21 -10.95 -24.45
N GLY A 97 17.13 -10.20 -25.08
CA GLY A 97 18.28 -10.76 -25.77
C GLY A 97 19.45 -11.12 -24.85
N THR A 98 20.33 -11.98 -25.35
CA THR A 98 21.57 -12.37 -24.68
C THR A 98 22.72 -11.44 -25.06
N LEU A 99 23.83 -11.49 -24.32
CA LEU A 99 25.04 -10.73 -24.66
C LEU A 99 25.57 -11.06 -26.06
N SER A 100 25.37 -12.29 -26.53
CA SER A 100 25.73 -12.72 -27.88
C SER A 100 24.92 -12.01 -28.95
N ASP A 101 23.62 -11.80 -28.71
CA ASP A 101 22.72 -11.10 -29.64
C ASP A 101 23.07 -9.61 -29.73
N ILE A 102 23.43 -8.99 -28.60
CA ILE A 102 23.93 -7.61 -28.56
C ILE A 102 25.25 -7.50 -29.35
N LYS A 103 26.11 -8.52 -29.29
CA LYS A 103 27.38 -8.53 -30.02
C LYS A 103 27.16 -8.65 -31.53
N SER A 104 26.20 -9.46 -31.99
CA SER A 104 25.89 -9.58 -33.42
C SER A 104 25.30 -8.29 -33.99
N ASP A 105 24.44 -7.60 -33.23
CA ASP A 105 23.77 -6.37 -33.67
C ASP A 105 24.38 -5.07 -33.11
N PHE A 106 25.63 -5.13 -32.66
CA PHE A 106 26.28 -4.06 -31.88
C PHE A 106 26.12 -2.67 -32.49
N GLN A 107 26.35 -2.52 -33.80
CA GLN A 107 26.28 -1.21 -34.45
C GLN A 107 24.85 -0.63 -34.50
N SER A 108 23.86 -1.48 -34.72
CA SER A 108 22.44 -1.08 -34.71
C SER A 108 22.03 -0.62 -33.31
N VAL A 109 22.43 -1.41 -32.31
CA VAL A 109 22.12 -1.20 -30.90
C VAL A 109 22.82 0.05 -30.34
N MET A 110 24.10 0.27 -30.65
CA MET A 110 24.82 1.47 -30.21
C MET A 110 24.33 2.74 -30.92
N LYS A 111 23.94 2.64 -32.20
CA LYS A 111 23.27 3.75 -32.89
C LYS A 111 21.96 4.10 -32.22
N TYR A 112 21.17 3.10 -31.80
CA TYR A 112 19.97 3.30 -31.00
C TYR A 112 20.28 4.04 -29.68
N CYS A 113 21.29 3.61 -28.91
CA CYS A 113 21.71 4.30 -27.69
C CYS A 113 22.12 5.76 -27.93
N SER A 114 22.88 6.02 -29.00
CA SER A 114 23.29 7.39 -29.35
C SER A 114 22.09 8.29 -29.70
N ASN A 115 21.10 7.74 -30.40
CA ASN A 115 19.87 8.45 -30.74
C ASN A 115 19.03 8.75 -29.49
N ASP A 116 18.97 7.84 -28.52
CA ASP A 116 18.27 8.06 -27.25
C ASP A 116 18.92 9.22 -26.45
N VAL A 117 20.26 9.33 -26.46
CA VAL A 117 20.97 10.46 -25.85
C VAL A 117 20.66 11.78 -26.57
N VAL A 118 20.68 11.79 -27.91
CA VAL A 118 20.31 12.97 -28.71
C VAL A 118 18.86 13.38 -28.45
N ALA A 119 17.93 12.42 -28.41
CA ALA A 119 16.53 12.68 -28.10
C ALA A 119 16.36 13.25 -26.69
N THR A 120 17.08 12.72 -25.70
CA THR A 120 17.07 13.24 -24.32
C THR A 120 17.56 14.69 -24.27
N TYR A 121 18.62 15.02 -25.02
CA TYR A 121 19.14 16.38 -25.11
C TYR A 121 18.16 17.34 -25.80
N ASP A 122 17.54 16.92 -26.91
CA ASP A 122 16.52 17.69 -27.62
C ASP A 122 15.29 17.95 -26.72
N VAL A 123 14.85 16.95 -25.94
CA VAL A 123 13.80 17.12 -24.93
C VAL A 123 14.23 18.14 -23.88
N LEU A 124 15.45 18.02 -23.34
CA LEU A 124 15.94 18.91 -22.29
C LEU A 124 15.93 20.37 -22.72
N LYS A 125 16.34 20.67 -23.97
CA LYS A 125 16.36 22.04 -24.51
C LYS A 125 14.99 22.73 -24.41
N VAL A 126 13.91 21.98 -24.64
CA VAL A 126 12.54 22.50 -24.57
C VAL A 126 12.03 22.46 -23.13
N LEU A 127 12.25 21.35 -22.43
CA LEU A 127 11.67 21.05 -21.14
C LEU A 127 12.27 21.85 -19.98
N PHE A 128 13.59 22.07 -19.97
CA PHE A 128 14.27 22.72 -18.85
C PHE A 128 13.89 24.20 -18.70
N PRO A 129 13.81 25.02 -19.77
CA PRO A 129 13.28 26.39 -19.67
C PRO A 129 11.84 26.44 -19.13
N MET A 130 10.96 25.56 -19.63
CA MET A 130 9.57 25.48 -19.12
C MET A 130 9.52 25.08 -17.64
N PHE A 131 10.44 24.21 -17.20
CA PHE A 131 10.56 23.85 -15.81
C PHE A 131 10.97 25.07 -14.96
N LEU A 132 11.98 25.85 -15.38
CA LEU A 132 12.41 27.04 -14.63
C LEU A 132 11.32 28.11 -14.56
N GLU A 133 10.53 28.31 -15.62
CA GLU A 133 9.39 29.22 -15.62
C GLU A 133 8.32 28.80 -14.59
N ARG A 134 8.07 27.49 -14.48
CA ARG A 134 7.03 26.93 -13.59
C ARG A 134 7.49 26.75 -12.15
N PHE A 135 8.79 26.62 -11.94
CA PHE A 135 9.42 26.44 -10.64
C PHE A 135 10.49 27.52 -10.45
N PRO A 136 10.08 28.77 -10.21
CA PRO A 136 10.98 29.92 -10.24
C PRO A 136 12.01 29.92 -9.09
N HIS A 137 11.72 29.23 -7.98
CA HIS A 137 12.61 29.20 -6.83
C HIS A 137 13.73 28.16 -6.99
N PRO A 138 15.02 28.55 -6.83
CA PRO A 138 16.16 27.64 -7.07
C PRO A 138 16.22 26.48 -6.08
N ALA A 139 15.64 26.62 -4.88
CA ALA A 139 15.61 25.53 -3.90
C ALA A 139 14.90 24.27 -4.43
N THR A 140 13.92 24.40 -5.33
CA THR A 140 13.26 23.24 -5.95
C THR A 140 14.29 22.41 -6.74
N LEU A 141 15.07 23.04 -7.61
CA LEU A 141 16.12 22.35 -8.35
C LEU A 141 17.21 21.82 -7.41
N GLY A 142 17.63 22.61 -6.41
CA GLY A 142 18.64 22.20 -5.42
C GLY A 142 18.22 20.96 -4.63
N GLY A 143 16.99 20.93 -4.14
CA GLY A 143 16.42 19.77 -3.45
C GLY A 143 16.32 18.54 -4.35
N MET A 144 15.88 18.73 -5.61
CA MET A 144 15.84 17.65 -6.59
C MET A 144 17.22 17.03 -6.86
N LEU A 145 18.25 17.87 -6.98
CA LEU A 145 19.63 17.41 -7.19
C LEU A 145 20.14 16.62 -5.98
N GLU A 146 19.83 17.03 -4.75
CA GLU A 146 20.25 16.29 -3.55
C GLU A 146 19.49 14.97 -3.39
N LEU A 147 18.17 14.96 -3.64
CA LEU A 147 17.35 13.73 -3.66
C LEU A 147 17.91 12.67 -4.61
N SER A 148 18.46 13.09 -5.76
CA SER A 148 19.06 12.19 -6.74
C SER A 148 20.30 11.44 -6.22
N THR A 149 20.89 11.89 -5.09
CA THR A 149 22.15 11.36 -4.55
C THR A 149 21.99 10.33 -3.43
N ALA A 150 20.77 9.82 -3.24
CA ALA A 150 20.45 8.78 -2.24
C ALA A 150 21.49 7.63 -2.25
N TYR A 151 21.84 7.16 -1.05
CA TYR A 151 22.89 6.17 -0.82
C TYR A 151 22.61 5.38 0.45
N LEU A 152 22.62 4.05 0.36
CA LEU A 152 22.35 3.18 1.50
C LEU A 152 23.57 2.29 1.74
N PRO A 153 24.33 2.50 2.84
CA PRO A 153 25.43 1.60 3.18
C PRO A 153 24.89 0.25 3.67
N VAL A 154 25.55 -0.83 3.26
CA VAL A 154 25.25 -2.20 3.70
C VAL A 154 26.55 -2.96 3.98
N ASN A 155 26.44 -4.06 4.72
CA ASN A 155 27.54 -4.96 5.02
C ASN A 155 27.11 -6.42 4.86
N ASN A 156 27.95 -7.38 5.24
CA ASN A 156 27.66 -8.82 5.19
C ASN A 156 26.32 -9.23 5.81
N ASN A 157 25.79 -8.45 6.76
CA ASN A 157 24.48 -8.74 7.37
C ASN A 157 23.34 -8.71 6.34
N TRP A 158 23.52 -8.05 5.19
CA TRP A 158 22.53 -8.07 4.11
C TRP A 158 22.27 -9.48 3.57
N ASN A 159 23.33 -10.25 3.32
CA ASN A 159 23.20 -11.62 2.81
C ASN A 159 22.60 -12.53 3.89
N ARG A 160 23.09 -12.40 5.13
CA ARG A 160 22.53 -13.11 6.29
C ARG A 160 21.04 -12.83 6.46
N TYR A 161 20.62 -11.58 6.38
CA TYR A 161 19.21 -11.20 6.47
C TYR A 161 18.35 -11.84 5.38
N ILE A 162 18.85 -11.87 4.14
CA ILE A 162 18.15 -12.53 3.03
C ILE A 162 18.00 -14.02 3.31
N GLU A 163 19.08 -14.68 3.74
CA GLU A 163 19.10 -16.11 4.06
C GLU A 163 18.17 -16.43 5.23
N ASP A 164 18.31 -15.73 6.36
CA ASP A 164 17.48 -15.91 7.56
C ASP A 164 15.99 -15.65 7.27
N SER A 165 15.68 -14.60 6.49
CA SER A 165 14.31 -14.30 6.08
C SER A 165 13.73 -15.33 5.12
N MET A 166 14.56 -15.86 4.21
CA MET A 166 14.14 -16.92 3.28
C MET A 166 13.88 -18.22 4.02
N GLN A 167 14.81 -18.63 4.87
CA GLN A 167 14.69 -19.83 5.68
C GLN A 167 13.47 -19.77 6.57
N THR A 168 13.27 -18.65 7.30
CA THR A 168 12.08 -18.46 8.13
C THR A 168 10.78 -18.51 7.30
N TYR A 169 10.80 -17.93 6.09
CA TYR A 169 9.65 -18.01 5.20
C TYR A 169 9.36 -19.46 4.77
N ASP A 170 10.39 -20.21 4.38
CA ASP A 170 10.26 -21.58 3.92
C ASP A 170 9.82 -22.52 5.06
N ASP A 171 10.39 -22.38 6.26
CA ASP A 171 10.03 -23.14 7.45
C ASP A 171 8.55 -22.95 7.81
N LEU A 172 8.11 -21.69 7.89
CA LEU A 172 6.71 -21.35 8.15
C LEU A 172 5.79 -21.81 7.01
N ASP A 173 6.23 -21.74 5.75
CA ASP A 173 5.45 -22.23 4.61
C ASP A 173 5.28 -23.75 4.64
N ILE A 174 6.33 -24.48 5.03
CA ILE A 174 6.32 -25.93 5.23
C ILE A 174 5.41 -26.28 6.41
N GLU A 175 5.54 -25.61 7.55
CA GLU A 175 4.69 -25.83 8.73
C GLU A 175 3.20 -25.62 8.40
N ARG A 176 2.90 -24.54 7.68
CA ARG A 176 1.56 -24.24 7.17
C ARG A 176 1.05 -25.36 6.27
N LYS A 177 1.87 -25.83 5.33
CA LYS A 177 1.52 -26.94 4.43
C LYS A 177 1.29 -28.23 5.21
N MET A 178 2.14 -28.58 6.16
CA MET A 178 2.00 -29.78 7.00
C MET A 178 0.72 -29.74 7.83
N THR A 179 0.38 -28.59 8.40
CA THR A 179 -0.88 -28.42 9.15
C THR A 179 -2.10 -28.62 8.26
N LEU A 180 -2.06 -28.10 7.02
CA LEU A 180 -3.10 -28.29 6.02
C LEU A 180 -3.19 -29.74 5.53
N VAL A 181 -2.06 -30.41 5.31
CA VAL A 181 -1.98 -31.84 4.98
C VAL A 181 -2.66 -32.67 6.07
N ARG A 182 -2.28 -32.46 7.34
CA ARG A 182 -2.88 -33.16 8.47
C ARG A 182 -4.39 -32.98 8.53
N ARG A 183 -4.88 -31.77 8.24
CA ARG A 183 -6.32 -31.48 8.19
C ARG A 183 -7.01 -32.17 7.01
N ALA A 184 -6.37 -32.21 5.84
CA ALA A 184 -6.88 -32.95 4.69
C ALA A 184 -6.95 -34.47 4.97
N ASP A 185 -5.95 -35.03 5.65
CA ASP A 185 -5.92 -36.45 6.03
C ASP A 185 -7.01 -36.77 7.07
N GLN A 186 -7.17 -35.93 8.09
CA GLN A 186 -8.25 -36.04 9.08
C GLN A 186 -9.63 -35.96 8.40
N ALA A 187 -9.83 -35.00 7.50
CA ALA A 187 -11.05 -34.89 6.71
C ALA A 187 -11.29 -36.14 5.86
N CYS A 188 -10.26 -36.71 5.24
CA CYS A 188 -10.39 -37.93 4.45
C CYS A 188 -10.87 -39.13 5.28
N SER A 189 -10.58 -39.17 6.59
CA SER A 189 -11.08 -40.24 7.47
C SER A 189 -12.62 -40.27 7.58
N LEU A 190 -13.30 -39.15 7.29
CA LEU A 190 -14.77 -39.05 7.28
C LEU A 190 -15.44 -39.92 6.20
N LEU A 191 -14.67 -40.41 5.21
CA LEU A 191 -15.14 -41.43 4.27
C LEU A 191 -15.60 -42.70 4.99
N HIS A 192 -15.03 -43.01 6.16
CA HIS A 192 -15.36 -44.20 6.92
C HIS A 192 -16.73 -44.02 7.59
N LYS A 193 -17.66 -44.92 7.29
CA LYS A 193 -19.07 -44.87 7.76
C LYS A 193 -19.85 -43.65 7.25
N GLU A 194 -19.45 -43.08 6.11
CA GLU A 194 -20.18 -41.99 5.42
C GLU A 194 -20.44 -40.74 6.29
N LYS A 195 -19.61 -40.52 7.31
CA LYS A 195 -19.74 -39.39 8.25
C LYS A 195 -19.61 -38.01 7.61
N TYR A 196 -19.09 -37.94 6.40
CA TYR A 196 -18.96 -36.68 5.66
C TYR A 196 -20.32 -36.07 5.28
N GLU A 197 -21.40 -36.87 5.20
CA GLU A 197 -22.75 -36.37 4.93
C GLU A 197 -23.29 -35.51 6.08
N GLU A 198 -22.82 -35.80 7.30
CA GLU A 198 -23.16 -35.03 8.48
C GLU A 198 -22.31 -33.75 8.59
N ASP A 199 -21.16 -33.63 7.90
CA ASP A 199 -20.22 -32.51 8.04
C ASP A 199 -20.67 -31.22 7.32
N ILE A 200 -20.78 -30.11 8.06
CA ILE A 200 -21.25 -28.80 7.55
C ILE A 200 -20.42 -28.23 6.40
N TRP A 201 -19.10 -28.49 6.32
CA TRP A 201 -18.21 -27.88 5.33
C TRP A 201 -17.91 -28.77 4.12
N LEU A 202 -17.91 -30.09 4.30
CA LEU A 202 -17.43 -31.04 3.29
C LEU A 202 -18.52 -31.92 2.62
N TRP A 203 -19.78 -31.82 3.04
CA TRP A 203 -20.91 -32.58 2.47
C TRP A 203 -21.07 -32.40 0.94
N ASP A 204 -20.75 -31.22 0.40
CA ASP A 204 -20.90 -30.87 -1.02
C ASP A 204 -19.69 -31.23 -1.90
N GLN A 205 -18.67 -31.88 -1.34
CA GLN A 205 -17.45 -32.26 -2.05
C GLN A 205 -17.59 -33.59 -2.82
N ASP A 206 -16.70 -33.82 -3.77
CA ASP A 206 -16.68 -35.02 -4.63
C ASP A 206 -15.98 -36.19 -3.91
N TRP A 207 -16.79 -37.00 -3.21
CA TRP A 207 -16.36 -38.17 -2.43
C TRP A 207 -16.21 -39.47 -3.24
N ASP A 208 -16.39 -39.43 -4.57
CA ASP A 208 -16.27 -40.61 -5.43
C ASP A 208 -14.86 -41.22 -5.36
N VAL A 209 -14.81 -42.54 -5.16
CA VAL A 209 -13.57 -43.30 -5.03
C VAL A 209 -13.27 -44.09 -6.31
N LYS A 210 -12.02 -44.05 -6.78
CA LYS A 210 -11.56 -44.96 -7.84
C LYS A 210 -10.69 -46.06 -7.25
N TYR A 211 -11.11 -47.29 -7.49
CA TYR A 211 -10.38 -48.50 -7.11
C TYR A 211 -9.39 -48.93 -8.20
N LEU A 212 -8.39 -49.72 -7.80
CA LEU A 212 -7.49 -50.38 -8.74
C LEU A 212 -8.28 -51.41 -9.55
N LYS A 213 -8.27 -51.27 -10.89
CA LYS A 213 -8.80 -52.30 -11.79
C LYS A 213 -7.75 -53.37 -11.99
N VAL A 214 -7.97 -54.55 -11.39
CA VAL A 214 -7.18 -55.75 -11.66
C VAL A 214 -7.67 -56.36 -12.98
N LYS A 215 -6.74 -56.74 -13.86
CA LYS A 215 -7.09 -57.50 -15.06
C LYS A 215 -7.66 -58.86 -14.61
N LYS A 216 -8.92 -59.17 -14.94
CA LYS A 216 -9.43 -60.54 -14.82
C LYS A 216 -8.57 -61.41 -15.73
N LYS A 217 -8.08 -62.55 -15.23
CA LYS A 217 -7.57 -63.62 -16.08
C LYS A 217 -8.72 -64.02 -17.01
N ASN A 218 -8.61 -63.69 -18.30
CA ASN A 218 -9.41 -64.38 -19.30
C ASN A 218 -8.87 -65.81 -19.33
N SER A 219 -9.62 -66.75 -18.77
CA SER A 219 -9.39 -68.18 -18.98
C SER A 219 -9.85 -68.56 -20.38
N ALA A 220 -9.12 -68.07 -21.38
CA ALA A 220 -9.15 -68.53 -22.77
C ALA A 220 -8.15 -67.67 -23.56
N GLU A 221 -6.93 -68.16 -23.71
CA GLU A 221 -6.18 -68.24 -24.97
C GLU A 221 -4.71 -68.59 -24.69
N SER A 222 -4.44 -69.88 -24.88
CA SER A 222 -3.24 -70.52 -25.43
C SER A 222 -1.87 -69.87 -25.24
N ASP A 223 -1.01 -70.70 -24.63
CA ASP A 223 0.45 -70.63 -24.61
C ASP A 223 1.07 -70.16 -25.93
N LYS A 224 1.80 -69.04 -25.85
CA LYS A 224 2.98 -68.78 -26.69
C LYS A 224 4.10 -68.30 -25.80
N VAL A 225 5.10 -69.17 -25.64
CA VAL A 225 6.42 -68.87 -25.08
C VAL A 225 7.14 -67.90 -26.03
N PRO A 226 7.79 -66.84 -25.50
CA PRO A 226 8.96 -66.29 -26.17
C PRO A 226 10.19 -66.31 -25.24
N GLU A 227 11.12 -67.18 -25.63
CA GLU A 227 12.58 -67.12 -25.57
C GLU A 227 13.28 -66.17 -24.58
N GLU A 228 14.06 -66.80 -23.71
CA GLU A 228 15.12 -66.21 -22.92
C GLU A 228 16.21 -65.58 -23.82
N SER A 229 16.52 -64.31 -23.60
CA SER A 229 17.81 -63.74 -23.98
C SER A 229 18.59 -63.33 -22.73
N THR A 230 19.74 -63.97 -22.62
CA THR A 230 20.73 -63.95 -21.56
C THR A 230 21.37 -62.57 -21.39
N SER A 231 21.37 -62.05 -20.16
CA SER A 231 22.41 -61.12 -19.72
C SER A 231 22.90 -61.49 -18.33
N LYS A 232 24.19 -61.84 -18.27
CA LYS A 232 24.95 -62.25 -17.09
C LYS A 232 24.96 -61.14 -16.03
N LYS A 233 24.59 -61.46 -14.78
CA LYS A 233 25.20 -60.85 -13.60
C LYS A 233 25.45 -61.91 -12.52
N LEU A 234 26.61 -61.74 -11.89
CA LEU A 234 27.31 -62.68 -11.03
C LEU A 234 26.56 -63.00 -9.74
N LYS A 235 26.67 -64.25 -9.29
CA LYS A 235 26.34 -64.70 -7.93
C LYS A 235 27.40 -64.14 -6.96
N LYS A 236 26.98 -63.61 -5.81
CA LYS A 236 27.13 -64.31 -4.52
C LYS A 236 26.68 -63.51 -3.28
N ASP A 237 26.23 -64.31 -2.32
CA ASP A 237 26.19 -64.16 -0.85
C ASP A 237 24.96 -63.52 -0.19
N ASP A 238 24.07 -64.43 0.25
CA ASP A 238 23.68 -64.66 1.66
C ASP A 238 23.17 -63.48 2.49
N ASP A 239 22.10 -62.87 2.01
CA ASP A 239 20.95 -62.49 2.84
C ASP A 239 19.70 -62.69 1.98
N HIS A 240 19.43 -63.94 1.60
CA HIS A 240 18.18 -64.23 0.90
C HIS A 240 17.05 -64.18 1.92
N ASP A 241 16.41 -63.01 2.02
CA ASP A 241 15.29 -62.77 2.92
C ASP A 241 14.23 -63.86 2.68
N PRO A 242 13.99 -64.77 3.64
CA PRO A 242 12.99 -65.83 3.50
C PRO A 242 11.59 -65.27 3.20
N LEU A 243 11.35 -64.00 3.56
CA LEU A 243 10.12 -63.28 3.23
C LEU A 243 10.05 -63.00 1.72
N GLU A 244 11.15 -62.73 1.03
CA GLU A 244 11.16 -62.43 -0.40
C GLU A 244 10.73 -63.64 -1.24
N ASP A 245 11.16 -64.85 -0.86
CA ASP A 245 10.70 -66.10 -1.48
C ASP A 245 9.25 -66.44 -1.07
N LYS A 246 8.89 -66.23 0.20
CA LYS A 246 7.51 -66.42 0.68
C LYS A 246 6.52 -65.48 -0.01
N PHE A 247 6.94 -64.27 -0.35
CA PHE A 247 6.12 -63.24 -1.00
C PHE A 247 6.41 -63.07 -2.51
N LYS A 248 7.20 -63.97 -3.12
CA LYS A 248 7.52 -63.95 -4.55
C LYS A 248 6.28 -63.96 -5.46
N TYR A 249 5.21 -64.59 -4.99
CA TYR A 249 3.91 -64.58 -5.67
C TYR A 249 3.27 -63.17 -5.70
N LEU A 250 3.53 -62.31 -4.71
CA LEU A 250 3.04 -60.92 -4.67
C LEU A 250 3.71 -60.06 -5.75
N TRP A 251 4.99 -60.31 -6.04
CA TRP A 251 5.68 -59.64 -7.13
C TRP A 251 5.11 -60.03 -8.50
N LYS A 252 4.73 -61.30 -8.67
CA LYS A 252 4.01 -61.78 -9.88
C LYS A 252 2.61 -61.15 -10.03
N THR A 253 1.94 -60.74 -8.95
CA THR A 253 0.66 -60.01 -9.05
C THR A 253 0.80 -58.58 -9.59
N LYS A 254 2.01 -58.01 -9.68
CA LYS A 254 2.26 -56.71 -10.31
C LYS A 254 1.80 -56.67 -11.77
N ASP A 255 1.95 -57.79 -12.49
CA ASP A 255 1.59 -57.90 -13.92
C ASP A 255 0.07 -57.91 -14.16
N ASN A 256 -0.70 -58.22 -13.12
CA ASN A 256 -2.17 -58.19 -13.14
C ASN A 256 -2.75 -56.78 -12.95
N ILE A 257 -1.91 -55.78 -12.65
CA ILE A 257 -2.33 -54.39 -12.46
C ILE A 257 -2.42 -53.68 -13.83
N GLY A 258 -3.47 -52.88 -14.05
CA GLY A 258 -3.62 -52.11 -15.29
C GLY A 258 -2.48 -51.12 -15.55
N LYS A 259 -2.19 -50.83 -16.83
CA LYS A 259 -1.16 -49.85 -17.24
C LYS A 259 -1.41 -48.43 -16.69
N ILE A 260 -2.67 -48.04 -16.54
CA ILE A 260 -3.06 -46.74 -15.99
C ILE A 260 -3.32 -46.90 -14.50
N LYS A 261 -2.42 -46.37 -13.67
CA LYS A 261 -2.56 -46.40 -12.21
C LYS A 261 -3.28 -45.13 -11.73
N PRO A 262 -4.43 -45.25 -11.04
CA PRO A 262 -5.02 -44.10 -10.36
C PRO A 262 -4.06 -43.60 -9.27
N VAL A 263 -3.81 -42.29 -9.22
CA VAL A 263 -3.05 -41.61 -8.13
C VAL A 263 -3.76 -41.89 -6.81
N VAL A 264 -3.10 -42.51 -5.83
CA VAL A 264 -3.65 -42.93 -4.52
C VAL A 264 -5.05 -43.58 -4.59
N PRO A 265 -5.16 -44.86 -4.99
CA PRO A 265 -6.43 -45.58 -5.10
C PRO A 265 -7.11 -45.74 -3.74
N GLY A 266 -8.45 -45.70 -3.71
CA GLY A 266 -9.22 -45.81 -2.46
C GLY A 266 -9.53 -44.47 -1.76
N TYR A 267 -9.00 -43.35 -2.29
CA TYR A 267 -9.23 -42.01 -1.75
C TYR A 267 -10.24 -41.20 -2.59
N PRO A 268 -10.94 -40.23 -1.98
CA PRO A 268 -11.88 -39.31 -2.66
C PRO A 268 -11.25 -38.51 -3.80
N ASN A 269 -12.02 -38.19 -4.85
CA ASN A 269 -11.55 -37.40 -5.98
C ASN A 269 -11.00 -36.01 -5.56
N TRP A 270 -11.63 -35.33 -4.61
CA TRP A 270 -11.14 -34.03 -4.13
C TRP A 270 -9.75 -34.13 -3.50
N TYR A 271 -9.48 -35.19 -2.72
CA TYR A 271 -8.21 -35.42 -2.04
C TYR A 271 -7.12 -35.80 -3.04
N ARG A 272 -7.47 -36.64 -4.02
CA ARG A 272 -6.55 -37.06 -5.09
C ARG A 272 -6.06 -35.91 -5.97
N LYS A 273 -6.88 -34.86 -6.14
CA LYS A 273 -6.47 -33.63 -6.85
C LYS A 273 -5.35 -32.87 -6.12
N LEU A 274 -5.16 -33.12 -4.82
CA LEU A 274 -4.13 -32.50 -4.00
C LEU A 274 -2.81 -33.30 -4.00
N CYS A 275 -2.81 -34.54 -4.50
CA CYS A 275 -1.64 -35.41 -4.51
C CYS A 275 -0.84 -35.27 -5.80
N ASN A 276 0.50 -35.29 -5.70
CA ASN A 276 1.39 -35.37 -6.87
C ASN A 276 1.34 -36.76 -7.53
N ARG A 277 1.69 -36.84 -8.82
CA ARG A 277 1.79 -38.13 -9.51
C ARG A 277 3.09 -38.85 -9.12
N PRO A 278 3.09 -40.19 -9.01
CA PRO A 278 4.26 -40.98 -8.61
C PRO A 278 5.53 -40.73 -9.43
N ASP A 279 5.38 -40.39 -10.72
CA ASP A 279 6.52 -40.22 -11.64
C ASP A 279 7.02 -38.77 -11.73
N SER A 280 6.46 -37.83 -10.95
CA SER A 280 6.76 -36.40 -11.10
C SER A 280 8.01 -35.91 -10.34
N THR A 281 8.40 -36.59 -9.26
CA THR A 281 9.55 -36.19 -8.43
C THR A 281 10.32 -37.44 -7.96
N PRO A 282 11.66 -37.41 -7.93
CA PRO A 282 12.48 -38.54 -7.45
C PRO A 282 12.16 -38.97 -6.00
N GLU A 283 11.73 -38.03 -5.16
CA GLU A 283 11.33 -38.21 -3.75
C GLU A 283 9.80 -38.12 -3.59
N TRP A 284 9.05 -38.84 -4.43
CA TRP A 284 7.59 -38.85 -4.31
C TRP A 284 7.15 -39.52 -3.00
N ILE A 285 6.32 -38.82 -2.22
CA ILE A 285 5.71 -39.32 -0.98
C ILE A 285 4.19 -39.32 -1.16
N PRO A 286 3.48 -40.39 -0.77
CA PRO A 286 2.02 -40.43 -0.82
C PRO A 286 1.41 -39.38 0.12
N GLY A 287 0.59 -38.47 -0.41
CA GLY A 287 -0.15 -37.46 0.37
C GLY A 287 -0.48 -36.18 -0.41
N PRO A 288 -1.25 -35.25 0.18
CA PRO A 288 -1.77 -34.05 -0.47
C PRO A 288 -0.72 -32.92 -0.49
N GLN A 289 0.31 -33.06 -1.32
CA GLN A 289 1.44 -32.13 -1.40
C GLN A 289 1.13 -30.78 -2.08
N LEU A 290 0.10 -30.70 -2.92
CA LEU A 290 -0.26 -29.50 -3.67
C LEU A 290 -1.12 -28.52 -2.88
N ILE A 291 -1.43 -28.81 -1.60
CA ILE A 291 -2.33 -28.00 -0.79
C ILE A 291 -1.76 -26.60 -0.52
N SER A 292 -2.58 -25.57 -0.71
CA SER A 292 -2.21 -24.18 -0.47
C SER A 292 -3.41 -23.35 -0.04
N THR A 293 -3.19 -22.24 0.67
CA THR A 293 -4.25 -21.31 1.09
C THR A 293 -5.01 -20.63 -0.06
N SER A 294 -4.54 -20.79 -1.31
CA SER A 294 -5.24 -20.34 -2.51
C SER A 294 -6.29 -21.31 -3.03
N MET A 295 -6.26 -22.58 -2.58
CA MET A 295 -7.20 -23.58 -3.05
C MET A 295 -8.60 -23.39 -2.44
N GLN A 296 -9.62 -23.65 -3.24
CA GLN A 296 -11.03 -23.50 -2.83
C GLN A 296 -11.43 -24.46 -1.69
N ILE A 297 -10.76 -25.59 -1.55
CA ILE A 297 -11.06 -26.54 -0.47
C ILE A 297 -10.49 -26.10 0.89
N THR A 298 -9.47 -25.25 0.89
CA THR A 298 -8.75 -24.89 2.13
C THR A 298 -9.61 -24.16 3.16
N PRO A 299 -10.45 -23.17 2.81
CA PRO A 299 -11.37 -22.56 3.78
C PRO A 299 -12.34 -23.56 4.42
N LYS A 300 -12.72 -24.63 3.71
CA LYS A 300 -13.56 -25.71 4.23
C LYS A 300 -12.80 -26.63 5.18
N LEU A 301 -11.58 -27.03 4.82
CA LEU A 301 -10.71 -27.86 5.69
C LEU A 301 -10.33 -27.17 7.01
N LEU A 302 -10.38 -25.84 7.04
CA LEU A 302 -10.11 -25.03 8.22
C LEU A 302 -11.38 -24.68 9.03
N ASN A 303 -12.57 -25.15 8.60
CA ASN A 303 -13.86 -24.86 9.21
C ASN A 303 -14.06 -23.36 9.48
N LEU A 304 -13.80 -22.53 8.46
CA LEU A 304 -13.89 -21.09 8.63
C LEU A 304 -15.36 -20.62 8.74
N THR A 305 -15.59 -19.65 9.61
CA THR A 305 -16.88 -19.01 9.86
C THR A 305 -16.79 -17.49 9.66
N TRP A 306 -17.88 -16.89 9.20
CA TRP A 306 -18.06 -15.45 9.11
C TRP A 306 -19.15 -15.04 10.10
N GLU A 307 -18.79 -14.24 11.11
CA GLU A 307 -19.70 -13.82 12.19
C GLU A 307 -20.38 -15.00 12.89
N GLY A 308 -19.66 -16.12 13.03
CA GLY A 308 -20.18 -17.36 13.59
C GLY A 308 -20.88 -18.30 12.59
N TYR A 309 -21.24 -17.82 11.39
CA TYR A 309 -21.90 -18.63 10.36
C TYR A 309 -20.91 -19.37 9.47
N PRO A 310 -21.17 -20.64 9.08
CA PRO A 310 -20.24 -21.42 8.27
C PRO A 310 -20.09 -20.87 6.85
N LEU A 311 -18.84 -20.81 6.37
CA LEU A 311 -18.53 -20.40 5.00
C LEU A 311 -18.85 -21.49 3.97
N HIS A 312 -19.47 -21.08 2.87
CA HIS A 312 -19.81 -21.94 1.74
C HIS A 312 -19.49 -21.25 0.40
N PHE A 313 -19.18 -22.06 -0.62
CA PHE A 313 -18.79 -21.55 -1.94
C PHE A 313 -19.81 -21.94 -3.01
N VAL A 314 -20.35 -20.92 -3.70
CA VAL A 314 -21.29 -21.11 -4.81
C VAL A 314 -20.66 -20.61 -6.10
N LYS A 315 -20.54 -21.47 -7.13
CA LYS A 315 -19.83 -21.18 -8.39
C LYS A 315 -20.22 -19.84 -9.05
N ALA A 316 -21.49 -19.47 -9.04
CA ALA A 316 -21.98 -18.23 -9.66
C ALA A 316 -21.80 -16.97 -8.78
N LYS A 317 -21.68 -17.14 -7.47
CA LYS A 317 -21.76 -16.05 -6.47
C LYS A 317 -20.47 -15.84 -5.67
N GLY A 318 -19.53 -16.79 -5.75
CA GLY A 318 -18.29 -16.79 -4.98
C GLY A 318 -18.48 -17.32 -3.56
N TRP A 319 -17.59 -16.90 -2.66
CA TRP A 319 -17.70 -17.21 -1.24
C TRP A 319 -18.76 -16.39 -0.51
N GLY A 320 -19.47 -17.06 0.38
CA GLY A 320 -20.49 -16.51 1.27
C GLY A 320 -20.63 -17.37 2.52
N PHE A 321 -21.67 -17.12 3.31
CA PHE A 321 -21.99 -17.90 4.50
C PHE A 321 -23.47 -18.27 4.53
N LEU A 322 -23.79 -19.31 5.31
CA LEU A 322 -25.13 -19.89 5.42
C LEU A 322 -25.83 -19.39 6.69
N VAL A 323 -27.04 -18.86 6.53
CA VAL A 323 -27.90 -18.45 7.65
C VAL A 323 -29.20 -19.26 7.61
N PRO A 324 -29.49 -20.11 8.61
CA PRO A 324 -30.71 -20.91 8.63
C PRO A 324 -31.94 -20.04 8.90
N TYR A 325 -33.08 -20.37 8.28
CA TYR A 325 -34.37 -19.72 8.53
C TYR A 325 -35.54 -20.70 8.76
N SER A 326 -35.35 -21.99 8.50
CA SER A 326 -36.32 -23.05 8.73
C SER A 326 -35.74 -24.10 9.68
N ASP A 327 -36.58 -24.60 10.59
CA ASP A 327 -36.33 -25.73 11.50
C ASP A 327 -37.02 -27.02 11.04
N ASP A 328 -37.56 -27.05 9.82
CA ASP A 328 -38.31 -28.18 9.31
C ASP A 328 -37.38 -29.36 9.01
N MET A 329 -37.40 -30.37 9.88
CA MET A 329 -36.56 -31.57 9.79
C MET A 329 -37.19 -32.68 8.92
N ASP A 330 -38.41 -32.50 8.43
CA ASP A 330 -39.21 -33.55 7.79
C ASP A 330 -38.95 -33.69 6.28
N MET A 331 -38.16 -32.79 5.67
CA MET A 331 -37.73 -32.90 4.27
C MET A 331 -36.33 -33.53 4.13
N GLU A 332 -36.20 -34.55 3.29
CA GLU A 332 -34.89 -35.11 2.90
C GLU A 332 -34.04 -34.05 2.17
N ARG A 333 -32.98 -33.58 2.82
CA ARG A 333 -32.05 -32.56 2.31
C ARG A 333 -30.62 -33.10 2.33
N LYS A 334 -29.76 -32.59 1.45
CA LYS A 334 -28.32 -32.94 1.43
C LYS A 334 -27.53 -32.11 2.43
N LEU A 335 -28.05 -30.94 2.82
CA LEU A 335 -27.45 -30.10 3.84
C LEU A 335 -27.71 -30.66 5.26
N PRO A 336 -26.68 -30.84 6.12
CA PRO A 336 -26.86 -31.28 7.50
C PRO A 336 -27.48 -30.18 8.39
N LEU A 337 -28.80 -30.02 8.30
CA LEU A 337 -29.55 -28.95 8.98
C LEU A 337 -29.47 -29.04 10.51
N LYS A 338 -29.46 -30.26 11.07
CA LYS A 338 -29.37 -30.50 12.51
C LYS A 338 -28.11 -29.86 13.11
N GLN A 339 -26.95 -30.09 12.48
CA GLN A 339 -25.69 -29.54 12.95
C GLN A 339 -25.60 -28.02 12.73
N LEU A 340 -26.21 -27.53 11.65
CA LEU A 340 -26.27 -26.09 11.39
C LEU A 340 -27.13 -25.36 12.44
N LEU A 341 -28.25 -25.91 12.86
CA LEU A 341 -29.11 -25.35 13.90
C LEU A 341 -28.48 -25.42 15.30
N GLU A 342 -27.71 -26.48 15.60
CA GLU A 342 -26.90 -26.57 16.83
C GLU A 342 -25.82 -25.48 16.88
N LYS A 343 -25.20 -25.17 15.73
CA LYS A 343 -24.14 -24.16 15.63
C LYS A 343 -24.68 -22.73 15.51
N CYS A 344 -25.84 -22.54 14.89
CA CYS A 344 -26.46 -21.24 14.62
C CYS A 344 -27.96 -21.29 14.94
N PRO A 345 -28.37 -21.04 16.19
CA PRO A 345 -29.78 -21.06 16.57
C PRO A 345 -30.59 -19.97 15.86
N LEU A 346 -31.85 -20.27 15.53
CA LEU A 346 -32.75 -19.35 14.85
C LEU A 346 -32.99 -18.08 15.69
N SER A 347 -32.84 -16.90 15.06
CA SER A 347 -33.11 -15.61 15.68
C SER A 347 -34.63 -15.41 15.85
N THR A 348 -35.19 -15.91 16.95
CA THR A 348 -36.62 -15.81 17.26
C THR A 348 -36.99 -14.41 17.77
N ASN A 349 -37.34 -13.49 16.87
CA ASN A 349 -38.19 -12.36 17.24
C ASN A 349 -39.63 -12.85 17.38
N LYS A 350 -40.00 -13.43 18.53
CA LYS A 350 -41.43 -13.56 18.88
C LYS A 350 -41.94 -12.17 19.28
N PRO A 351 -42.97 -11.61 18.61
CA PRO A 351 -43.59 -10.38 19.08
C PRO A 351 -44.25 -10.67 20.44
N LYS A 352 -43.88 -9.89 21.48
CA LYS A 352 -44.64 -9.87 22.72
C LYS A 352 -45.98 -9.20 22.43
N GLU A 353 -47.05 -9.97 22.47
CA GLU A 353 -48.41 -9.46 22.51
C GLU A 353 -48.60 -8.64 23.80
N GLY A 354 -48.81 -7.34 23.63
CA GLY A 354 -49.29 -6.43 24.65
C GLY A 354 -50.22 -5.41 23.98
N PRO A 355 -51.42 -5.15 24.50
CA PRO A 355 -52.38 -4.27 23.85
C PRO A 355 -52.09 -2.80 24.19
N GLY A 356 -52.29 -1.90 23.22
CA GLY A 356 -52.65 -0.51 23.51
C GLY A 356 -51.76 0.57 22.90
N TYR A 357 -52.33 1.23 21.88
CA TYR A 357 -52.20 2.66 21.54
C TYR A 357 -50.81 3.26 21.25
N ASP A 358 -50.54 3.52 19.97
CA ASP A 358 -50.59 4.89 19.39
C ASP A 358 -50.25 4.89 17.89
N SER A 359 -51.29 4.77 17.07
CA SER A 359 -51.21 4.65 15.59
C SER A 359 -51.48 5.97 14.86
N ILE A 360 -50.96 7.10 15.35
CA ILE A 360 -51.17 8.42 14.70
C ILE A 360 -49.86 9.21 14.41
N GLY A 361 -48.69 8.74 14.87
CA GLY A 361 -47.40 9.38 14.55
C GLY A 361 -46.75 8.92 13.23
N LEU A 362 -47.08 7.72 12.74
CA LEU A 362 -46.36 7.07 11.62
C LEU A 362 -46.91 7.36 10.22
N ILE A 363 -48.08 8.02 10.12
CA ILE A 363 -48.71 8.31 8.82
C ILE A 363 -48.14 9.60 8.21
N SER A 364 -47.81 10.61 9.02
CA SER A 364 -47.28 11.89 8.52
C SER A 364 -45.91 11.72 7.83
N GLN A 365 -45.03 10.88 8.41
CA GLN A 365 -43.69 10.61 7.86
C GLN A 365 -43.72 9.86 6.51
N LYS A 366 -44.74 9.02 6.28
CA LYS A 366 -44.90 8.28 5.01
C LYS A 366 -45.54 9.10 3.90
N VAL A 367 -46.22 10.20 4.21
CA VAL A 367 -46.82 11.07 3.20
C VAL A 367 -45.77 12.00 2.59
N GLU A 368 -44.82 12.48 3.38
CA GLU A 368 -43.70 13.29 2.86
C GLU A 368 -42.69 12.46 2.02
N GLU A 369 -42.42 11.21 2.40
CA GLU A 369 -41.54 10.32 1.63
C GLU A 369 -42.12 9.90 0.27
N ASN A 370 -43.43 9.93 0.09
CA ASN A 370 -44.09 9.52 -1.15
C ASN A 370 -44.25 10.64 -2.21
N LEU A 371 -43.91 11.89 -1.86
CA LEU A 371 -44.09 13.06 -2.74
C LEU A 371 -42.84 13.42 -3.57
N MET A 372 -41.69 12.80 -3.33
CA MET A 372 -40.46 13.09 -4.07
C MET A 372 -39.85 11.82 -4.68
N ARG A 373 -40.01 11.70 -6.01
CA ARG A 373 -39.33 10.77 -6.95
C ARG A 373 -39.92 9.35 -7.10
N LYS A 374 -41.15 9.27 -7.62
CA LYS A 374 -41.59 8.12 -8.43
C LYS A 374 -41.04 8.29 -9.85
N GLU A 375 -40.15 7.38 -10.26
CA GLU A 375 -40.20 6.70 -11.57
C GLU A 375 -38.94 5.86 -11.89
N PHE A 376 -37.82 6.03 -11.17
CA PHE A 376 -36.60 5.24 -11.46
C PHE A 376 -36.44 3.94 -10.63
N TYR A 377 -37.11 3.82 -9.47
CA TYR A 377 -36.91 2.69 -8.54
C TYR A 377 -37.94 1.54 -8.65
N SER A 378 -38.78 1.50 -9.68
CA SER A 378 -39.79 0.43 -9.82
C SER A 378 -39.21 -0.98 -10.09
N ARG A 379 -37.88 -1.12 -10.20
CA ARG A 379 -37.17 -2.41 -10.40
C ARG A 379 -36.24 -2.81 -9.26
N ALA A 380 -36.31 -2.18 -8.08
CA ALA A 380 -35.65 -2.72 -6.89
C ALA A 380 -36.47 -3.92 -6.37
N LYS A 381 -35.98 -5.15 -6.60
CA LYS A 381 -36.62 -6.39 -6.11
C LYS A 381 -36.71 -6.34 -4.57
N LYS A 382 -37.91 -6.51 -4.02
CA LYS A 382 -38.16 -6.56 -2.57
C LYS A 382 -37.28 -7.63 -1.90
N ASP A 383 -36.58 -7.22 -0.84
CA ASP A 383 -35.86 -8.12 0.05
C ASP A 383 -36.86 -9.03 0.81
N ARG A 384 -36.69 -10.36 0.70
CA ARG A 384 -37.55 -11.37 1.32
C ARG A 384 -37.03 -11.85 2.69
N THR A 385 -35.87 -11.38 3.13
CA THR A 385 -35.20 -11.86 4.37
C THR A 385 -35.79 -11.32 5.68
N ASN A 386 -36.79 -10.44 5.61
CA ASN A 386 -37.49 -9.86 6.78
C ASN A 386 -36.55 -9.29 7.88
N LYS A 387 -35.32 -8.85 7.52
CA LYS A 387 -34.25 -8.42 8.45
C LYS A 387 -33.78 -9.50 9.45
N SER A 388 -33.91 -10.78 9.12
CA SER A 388 -33.46 -11.87 10.01
C SER A 388 -31.95 -11.87 10.26
N TYR A 389 -31.16 -11.34 9.32
CA TYR A 389 -29.73 -11.09 9.49
C TYR A 389 -29.43 -9.59 9.37
N THR A 390 -28.74 -9.03 10.36
CA THR A 390 -28.38 -7.60 10.46
C THR A 390 -26.89 -7.35 10.30
N GLY A 391 -26.11 -8.39 9.99
CA GLY A 391 -24.67 -8.32 9.81
C GLY A 391 -24.26 -7.89 8.40
N THR A 392 -23.07 -8.30 8.00
CA THR A 392 -22.25 -7.60 7.00
C THR A 392 -22.24 -8.27 5.62
N GLY A 393 -22.85 -9.45 5.53
CA GLY A 393 -23.08 -10.15 4.27
C GLY A 393 -24.09 -9.47 3.35
N LEU A 394 -23.85 -9.59 2.05
CA LEU A 394 -24.70 -9.05 1.01
C LEU A 394 -25.72 -10.11 0.58
N TRP A 395 -27.00 -9.86 0.86
CA TRP A 395 -28.07 -10.73 0.38
C TRP A 395 -28.08 -10.80 -1.15
N CYS A 396 -28.10 -12.00 -1.71
CA CYS A 396 -27.96 -12.20 -3.15
C CYS A 396 -29.10 -12.98 -3.80
N ASN A 397 -30.25 -13.06 -3.13
CA ASN A 397 -31.46 -13.79 -3.57
C ASN A 397 -31.16 -15.25 -3.93
N THR A 398 -30.30 -15.90 -3.15
CA THR A 398 -29.94 -17.31 -3.35
C THR A 398 -30.35 -18.07 -2.11
N ASP A 399 -31.31 -18.97 -2.31
CA ASP A 399 -31.78 -19.92 -1.31
C ASP A 399 -31.10 -21.27 -1.56
N ILE A 400 -30.72 -21.96 -0.48
CA ILE A 400 -30.14 -23.29 -0.53
C ILE A 400 -31.13 -24.24 0.13
N GLU A 401 -31.71 -25.13 -0.68
CA GLU A 401 -32.60 -26.24 -0.29
C GLU A 401 -33.79 -25.83 0.60
N ASP A 402 -34.33 -24.63 0.39
CA ASP A 402 -35.49 -24.06 1.12
C ASP A 402 -35.31 -24.08 2.66
N CYS A 403 -34.06 -23.98 3.12
CA CYS A 403 -33.73 -24.02 4.55
C CYS A 403 -32.75 -22.92 4.99
N CYS A 404 -31.91 -22.44 4.08
CA CYS A 404 -30.84 -21.49 4.38
C CYS A 404 -30.74 -20.38 3.34
N TRP A 405 -30.53 -19.17 3.82
CA TRP A 405 -30.16 -18.04 3.00
C TRP A 405 -28.65 -17.98 2.80
N PHE A 406 -28.23 -17.77 1.55
CA PHE A 406 -26.83 -17.53 1.19
C PHE A 406 -26.52 -16.03 1.08
N PHE A 407 -25.63 -15.55 1.95
CA PHE A 407 -25.12 -14.18 1.94
C PHE A 407 -23.70 -14.13 1.38
N LYS A 408 -23.45 -13.24 0.42
CA LYS A 408 -22.11 -13.05 -0.15
C LYS A 408 -21.20 -12.30 0.81
N LEU A 409 -19.92 -12.67 0.79
CA LEU A 409 -18.89 -11.90 1.48
C LEU A 409 -18.70 -10.50 0.85
N PRO A 410 -18.48 -9.46 1.67
CA PRO A 410 -18.28 -8.10 1.18
C PRO A 410 -16.92 -7.94 0.48
N HIS A 411 -16.93 -7.49 -0.77
CA HIS A 411 -15.74 -7.27 -1.58
C HIS A 411 -15.26 -5.81 -1.54
N LYS A 412 -13.93 -5.57 -1.49
CA LYS A 412 -13.32 -4.23 -1.39
C LYS A 412 -13.73 -3.25 -2.50
N ASN A 413 -13.92 -3.77 -3.71
CA ASN A 413 -14.29 -2.98 -4.90
C ASN A 413 -15.81 -2.76 -5.05
N GLY A 414 -16.61 -3.21 -4.08
CA GLY A 414 -18.06 -3.04 -4.06
C GLY A 414 -18.85 -4.33 -4.29
N ALA A 415 -20.17 -4.24 -4.08
CA ALA A 415 -21.10 -5.37 -4.01
C ALA A 415 -21.28 -6.17 -5.33
N ALA A 416 -20.85 -5.61 -6.47
CA ALA A 416 -20.93 -6.28 -7.76
C ALA A 416 -19.87 -7.39 -7.94
N TYR A 417 -18.77 -7.34 -7.18
CA TYR A 417 -17.64 -8.26 -7.31
C TYR A 417 -17.77 -9.42 -6.32
N ASN A 418 -17.46 -10.63 -6.78
CA ASN A 418 -17.48 -11.84 -5.95
C ASN A 418 -16.13 -12.05 -5.26
N VAL A 419 -16.16 -12.60 -4.05
CA VAL A 419 -14.94 -13.01 -3.33
C VAL A 419 -14.51 -14.38 -3.83
N GLY A 420 -13.30 -14.46 -4.38
CA GLY A 420 -12.71 -15.71 -4.89
C GLY A 420 -11.96 -16.52 -3.82
N ASN A 421 -11.27 -15.86 -2.90
CA ASN A 421 -10.54 -16.50 -1.80
C ASN A 421 -10.73 -15.72 -0.48
N PRO A 422 -11.34 -16.32 0.56
CA PRO A 422 -11.54 -15.67 1.86
C PRO A 422 -10.25 -15.59 2.69
N LEU A 423 -9.20 -16.31 2.29
CA LEU A 423 -7.84 -16.22 2.86
C LEU A 423 -6.94 -15.23 2.10
N SER A 424 -7.53 -14.39 1.23
CA SER A 424 -6.77 -13.37 0.51
C SER A 424 -6.37 -12.21 1.44
N ARG A 425 -5.36 -11.44 1.01
CA ARG A 425 -4.77 -10.32 1.77
C ARG A 425 -5.81 -9.37 2.36
N ASP A 426 -6.88 -9.08 1.61
CA ASP A 426 -7.89 -8.10 1.99
C ASP A 426 -8.74 -8.53 3.20
N PHE A 427 -8.75 -9.82 3.51
CA PHE A 427 -9.52 -10.40 4.61
C PHE A 427 -8.66 -10.72 5.84
N LEU A 428 -7.32 -10.65 5.73
CA LEU A 428 -6.39 -10.94 6.83
C LEU A 428 -6.65 -10.07 8.09
N ALA A 429 -7.04 -8.81 7.91
CA ALA A 429 -7.38 -7.91 9.01
C ALA A 429 -8.72 -8.26 9.69
N LYS A 430 -9.63 -8.92 8.97
CA LYS A 430 -10.94 -9.31 9.52
C LYS A 430 -10.86 -10.51 10.46
N PHE A 431 -9.72 -11.21 10.45
CA PHE A 431 -9.42 -12.24 11.44
C PHE A 431 -9.11 -11.65 12.81
N SER A 432 -8.33 -10.57 12.89
CA SER A 432 -8.02 -9.92 14.18
C SER A 432 -9.26 -9.29 14.83
N GLU A 433 -10.28 -8.97 14.04
CA GLU A 433 -11.54 -8.41 14.51
C GLU A 433 -12.56 -9.51 14.90
N ASN A 434 -12.17 -10.80 14.86
CA ASN A 434 -13.03 -11.97 15.08
C ASN A 434 -14.25 -12.06 14.14
N VAL A 435 -14.28 -11.30 13.04
CA VAL A 435 -15.35 -11.36 12.03
C VAL A 435 -15.22 -12.61 11.18
N LEU A 436 -14.00 -12.95 10.78
CA LEU A 436 -13.69 -14.20 10.09
C LEU A 436 -12.84 -15.06 11.03
N ALA A 437 -13.36 -16.20 11.49
CA ALA A 437 -12.70 -17.04 12.48
C ALA A 437 -12.58 -18.48 11.98
N GLY A 438 -11.64 -19.23 12.53
CA GLY A 438 -11.57 -20.68 12.34
C GLY A 438 -12.11 -21.39 13.57
N ASP A 439 -12.87 -22.46 13.38
CA ASP A 439 -13.44 -23.24 14.48
C ASP A 439 -12.41 -24.09 15.24
N THR A 440 -11.15 -24.08 14.79
CA THR A 440 -10.11 -24.98 15.28
C THR A 440 -8.79 -24.24 15.50
N GLU A 441 -8.02 -24.67 16.51
CA GLU A 441 -6.69 -24.14 16.80
C GLU A 441 -5.74 -24.21 15.58
N SER A 442 -5.86 -25.25 14.75
CA SER A 442 -5.05 -25.36 13.53
C SER A 442 -5.41 -24.29 12.49
N ALA A 443 -6.66 -23.84 12.46
CA ALA A 443 -7.05 -22.75 11.57
C ALA A 443 -6.43 -21.43 12.04
N GLU A 444 -6.53 -21.12 13.33
CA GLU A 444 -5.89 -19.94 13.92
C GLU A 444 -4.37 -19.93 13.67
N HIS A 445 -3.72 -21.09 13.82
CA HIS A 445 -2.29 -21.23 13.54
C HIS A 445 -1.93 -20.96 12.07
N VAL A 446 -2.64 -21.59 11.12
CA VAL A 446 -2.43 -21.39 9.68
C VAL A 446 -2.65 -19.93 9.28
N LEU A 447 -3.62 -19.26 9.90
CA LEU A 447 -3.92 -17.85 9.68
C LEU A 447 -2.83 -16.94 10.23
N THR A 448 -2.32 -17.23 11.42
CA THR A 448 -1.19 -16.53 12.03
C THR A 448 0.05 -16.65 11.14
N ILE A 449 0.34 -17.86 10.64
CA ILE A 449 1.43 -18.06 9.67
C ILE A 449 1.18 -17.25 8.39
N ALA A 450 -0.04 -17.31 7.82
CA ALA A 450 -0.36 -16.56 6.60
C ALA A 450 -0.18 -15.04 6.78
N ARG A 451 -0.48 -14.49 7.97
CA ARG A 451 -0.19 -13.10 8.33
C ARG A 451 1.31 -12.82 8.35
N LYS A 452 2.09 -13.68 9.03
CA LYS A 452 3.57 -13.60 9.10
C LYS A 452 4.23 -13.57 7.71
N LEU A 453 3.75 -14.41 6.79
CA LEU A 453 4.29 -14.54 5.44
C LEU A 453 3.84 -13.46 4.45
N SER A 454 2.74 -12.75 4.73
CA SER A 454 2.12 -11.83 3.78
C SER A 454 3.06 -10.71 3.34
N TYR A 455 3.84 -10.14 4.28
CA TYR A 455 4.77 -9.06 3.97
C TYR A 455 5.91 -9.53 3.07
N TRP A 456 6.60 -10.61 3.45
CA TRP A 456 7.72 -11.16 2.69
C TRP A 456 7.30 -11.57 1.28
N ARG A 457 6.17 -12.29 1.13
CA ARG A 457 5.66 -12.70 -0.19
C ARG A 457 5.46 -11.53 -1.17
N ASN A 458 5.09 -10.34 -0.66
CA ASN A 458 4.84 -9.18 -1.51
C ASN A 458 6.11 -8.37 -1.84
N ASN A 459 7.13 -8.43 -0.98
CA ASN A 459 8.31 -7.59 -1.08
C ASN A 459 9.59 -8.36 -1.44
N LYS A 460 9.62 -9.68 -1.28
CA LYS A 460 10.78 -10.56 -1.52
C LYS A 460 11.42 -10.27 -2.87
N ASP A 461 10.66 -10.34 -3.97
CA ASP A 461 11.22 -10.14 -5.31
C ASP A 461 11.90 -8.76 -5.44
N ARG A 462 11.27 -7.72 -4.91
CA ARG A 462 11.81 -6.34 -4.93
C ARG A 462 13.06 -6.16 -4.07
N ILE A 463 13.16 -6.89 -2.96
CA ILE A 463 14.33 -6.88 -2.06
C ILE A 463 15.48 -7.66 -2.71
N MET A 464 15.20 -8.82 -3.30
CA MET A 464 16.20 -9.67 -3.98
C MET A 464 16.74 -9.01 -5.25
N GLU A 465 15.92 -8.23 -5.97
CA GLU A 465 16.32 -7.48 -7.17
C GLU A 465 17.16 -6.23 -6.87
N GLN A 466 17.42 -5.90 -5.59
CA GLN A 466 18.28 -4.75 -5.26
C GLN A 466 19.73 -5.00 -5.70
N LEU A 467 20.30 -4.03 -6.43
CA LEU A 467 21.68 -4.09 -6.89
C LEU A 467 22.64 -3.66 -5.77
N VAL A 468 23.16 -4.66 -5.05
CA VAL A 468 24.22 -4.47 -4.06
C VAL A 468 25.59 -4.56 -4.74
N ILE A 469 26.41 -3.53 -4.54
CA ILE A 469 27.80 -3.54 -5.01
C ILE A 469 28.72 -3.55 -3.79
N TRP A 470 29.55 -4.58 -3.72
CA TRP A 470 30.59 -4.75 -2.71
C TRP A 470 31.87 -4.04 -3.16
N LEU A 471 32.46 -3.22 -2.29
CA LEU A 471 33.69 -2.49 -2.58
C LEU A 471 34.91 -3.36 -2.29
N ASN A 472 35.91 -3.32 -3.18
CA ASN A 472 37.17 -4.00 -2.93
C ASN A 472 37.98 -3.25 -1.87
N GLN A 473 38.90 -3.96 -1.20
CA GLN A 473 39.77 -3.39 -0.15
C GLN A 473 40.53 -2.13 -0.59
N ARG A 474 40.90 -2.01 -1.88
CA ARG A 474 41.58 -0.82 -2.43
C ARG A 474 40.67 0.41 -2.59
N GLU A 475 39.36 0.20 -2.62
CA GLU A 475 38.33 1.23 -2.85
C GLU A 475 37.69 1.70 -1.54
N VAL A 476 37.89 0.93 -0.47
CA VAL A 476 37.52 1.27 0.90
C VAL A 476 38.57 2.23 1.48
N PRO A 477 38.19 3.30 2.19
CA PRO A 477 39.14 4.18 2.86
C PRO A 477 40.10 3.42 3.79
N ALA A 478 41.37 3.86 3.88
CA ALA A 478 42.42 3.13 4.62
C ALA A 478 42.05 2.76 6.08
N HIS A 479 41.28 3.61 6.77
CA HIS A 479 40.83 3.37 8.14
C HIS A 479 39.77 2.25 8.29
N LEU A 480 39.22 1.75 7.17
CA LEU A 480 38.22 0.68 7.11
C LEU A 480 38.75 -0.59 6.43
N GLN A 481 40.03 -0.64 6.04
CA GLN A 481 40.60 -1.77 5.29
C GLN A 481 40.97 -2.99 6.13
N ASP A 482 41.15 -2.81 7.45
CA ASP A 482 41.65 -3.84 8.40
C ASP A 482 40.54 -4.76 8.97
N GLU A 483 39.31 -4.66 8.48
CA GLU A 483 38.17 -5.35 9.08
C GLU A 483 37.76 -6.63 8.34
N GLU A 484 37.35 -7.67 9.09
CA GLU A 484 36.66 -8.86 8.56
C GLU A 484 35.27 -8.55 7.96
N VAL A 485 34.83 -7.28 8.03
CA VAL A 485 33.54 -6.83 7.55
C VAL A 485 33.66 -6.30 6.12
N THR A 486 32.97 -6.99 5.22
CA THR A 486 32.78 -6.61 3.83
C THR A 486 31.83 -5.41 3.74
N PHE A 487 32.27 -4.37 3.04
CA PHE A 487 31.51 -3.14 2.86
C PHE A 487 30.85 -3.10 1.48
N GLY A 488 29.56 -2.80 1.47
CA GLY A 488 28.79 -2.63 0.25
C GLY A 488 27.89 -1.40 0.33
N ALA A 489 27.28 -1.08 -0.80
CA ALA A 489 26.24 -0.08 -0.83
C ALA A 489 25.15 -0.42 -1.84
N ILE A 490 23.98 0.14 -1.58
CA ILE A 490 22.82 0.11 -2.46
C ILE A 490 22.53 1.53 -2.89
N ILE A 491 22.27 1.71 -4.18
CA ILE A 491 21.83 2.98 -4.74
C ILE A 491 20.36 2.83 -5.12
N PRO A 492 19.43 3.38 -4.31
CA PRO A 492 18.01 3.30 -4.62
C PRO A 492 17.71 4.03 -5.93
N MET A 493 16.86 3.41 -6.76
CA MET A 493 16.43 3.99 -8.05
C MET A 493 15.33 5.05 -7.85
N VAL A 494 15.64 6.10 -7.10
CA VAL A 494 14.68 7.16 -6.75
C VAL A 494 14.35 8.00 -7.98
N VAL A 495 13.08 7.97 -8.39
CA VAL A 495 12.53 8.95 -9.33
C VAL A 495 12.17 10.19 -8.52
N VAL A 496 12.99 11.25 -8.64
CA VAL A 496 12.93 12.45 -7.81
C VAL A 496 11.55 13.13 -7.83
N CYS A 497 10.91 13.20 -9.00
CA CYS A 497 9.51 13.63 -9.12
C CYS A 497 8.70 12.56 -9.88
N GLY A 498 8.26 11.52 -9.18
CA GLY A 498 7.52 10.40 -9.77
C GLY A 498 6.00 10.57 -9.78
N THR A 499 5.46 11.49 -8.97
CA THR A 499 4.02 11.79 -8.90
C THR A 499 3.71 13.20 -9.37
N LEU A 500 2.43 13.45 -9.68
CA LEU A 500 1.91 14.80 -9.94
C LEU A 500 2.21 15.78 -8.79
N THR A 501 2.21 15.28 -7.56
CA THR A 501 2.52 16.06 -6.35
C THR A 501 4.01 16.29 -6.14
N ARG A 502 4.84 15.94 -7.14
CA ARG A 502 6.31 16.04 -7.16
C ARG A 502 7.02 15.19 -6.11
N ARG A 503 6.32 14.23 -5.49
CA ARG A 503 6.95 13.31 -4.55
C ARG A 503 7.91 12.38 -5.27
N ALA A 504 8.99 12.07 -4.58
CA ALA A 504 9.89 11.01 -4.99
C ALA A 504 9.16 9.66 -4.96
N VAL A 505 9.51 8.77 -5.89
CA VAL A 505 8.95 7.43 -5.98
C VAL A 505 10.10 6.43 -6.10
N GLU A 506 10.05 5.41 -5.24
CA GLU A 506 10.92 4.25 -5.28
C GLU A 506 10.09 3.06 -4.71
N SER A 507 10.26 1.86 -5.29
CA SER A 507 9.33 0.74 -5.09
C SER A 507 9.59 -0.13 -3.87
N THR A 508 10.76 -0.03 -3.25
CA THR A 508 11.23 -0.94 -2.21
C THR A 508 11.43 -0.19 -0.91
N TRP A 509 12.39 0.72 -0.89
CA TRP A 509 12.82 1.52 0.25
C TRP A 509 11.78 2.56 0.67
N MET A 510 11.21 3.33 -0.26
CA MET A 510 10.18 4.32 0.11
C MET A 510 8.85 3.67 0.57
N THR A 511 8.67 2.37 0.33
CA THR A 511 7.52 1.60 0.82
C THR A 511 7.88 0.66 1.99
N ALA A 512 9.14 0.66 2.44
CA ALA A 512 9.60 -0.22 3.49
C ALA A 512 8.86 0.08 4.79
N SER A 513 8.22 -0.95 5.37
CA SER A 513 7.55 -0.80 6.66
C SER A 513 8.56 -0.81 7.81
N ASN A 514 8.13 -0.34 8.97
CA ASN A 514 8.86 -0.57 10.22
C ASN A 514 8.82 -2.06 10.60
N ALA A 515 9.78 -2.47 11.42
CA ALA A 515 9.84 -3.82 11.97
C ALA A 515 8.58 -4.15 12.77
N HIS A 516 8.01 -5.33 12.52
CA HIS A 516 6.79 -5.82 13.17
C HIS A 516 6.96 -7.29 13.59
N PRO A 517 6.63 -7.65 14.85
CA PRO A 517 6.83 -9.02 15.37
C PRO A 517 6.10 -10.12 14.59
N GLU A 518 5.03 -9.76 13.89
CA GLU A 518 4.25 -10.69 13.06
C GLU A 518 4.52 -10.55 11.56
N ARG A 519 5.67 -10.04 11.13
CA ARG A 519 5.99 -9.90 9.69
C ARG A 519 7.43 -10.31 9.41
N VAL A 520 7.60 -11.41 8.70
CA VAL A 520 8.91 -11.91 8.25
C VAL A 520 9.60 -10.86 7.37
N GLY A 521 10.86 -10.55 7.66
CA GLY A 521 11.70 -9.62 6.91
C GLY A 521 11.29 -8.15 7.01
N SER A 522 10.45 -7.77 7.98
CA SER A 522 10.02 -6.37 8.15
C SER A 522 11.12 -5.47 8.75
N GLU A 523 12.22 -6.06 9.22
CA GLU A 523 13.44 -5.40 9.71
C GLU A 523 14.36 -4.86 8.60
N LEU A 524 13.91 -4.88 7.34
CA LEU A 524 14.68 -4.44 6.16
C LEU A 524 15.43 -3.12 6.35
N ARG A 525 14.80 -2.12 6.97
CA ARG A 525 15.43 -0.82 7.23
C ARG A 525 16.69 -0.99 8.09
N GLY A 526 16.64 -1.86 9.10
CA GLY A 526 17.74 -2.14 10.02
C GLY A 526 18.96 -2.82 9.38
N MET A 527 18.85 -3.27 8.13
CA MET A 527 19.97 -3.82 7.37
C MET A 527 20.80 -2.75 6.65
N VAL A 528 20.30 -1.51 6.60
CA VAL A 528 21.12 -0.35 6.21
C VAL A 528 21.91 0.06 7.45
N GLN A 529 23.19 -0.28 7.43
CA GLN A 529 24.11 -0.07 8.56
C GLN A 529 25.23 0.86 8.13
N ALA A 530 25.50 1.87 8.96
CA ALA A 530 26.64 2.75 8.77
C ALA A 530 27.95 1.97 8.87
N PRO A 531 28.96 2.27 8.02
CA PRO A 531 30.30 1.77 8.25
C PRO A 531 30.83 2.25 9.60
N LYS A 532 31.82 1.52 10.15
CA LYS A 532 32.48 1.95 11.40
C LYS A 532 33.03 3.38 11.26
N GLY A 533 32.95 4.17 12.32
CA GLY A 533 33.32 5.59 12.29
C GLY A 533 32.31 6.50 11.59
N TYR A 534 31.15 6.00 11.20
CA TYR A 534 30.02 6.79 10.72
C TYR A 534 28.75 6.45 11.50
N SER A 535 27.85 7.43 11.57
CA SER A 535 26.51 7.33 12.13
C SER A 535 25.47 7.85 11.14
N ILE A 536 24.27 7.29 11.20
CA ILE A 536 23.09 7.79 10.53
C ILE A 536 22.37 8.75 11.47
N VAL A 537 22.22 10.00 11.03
CA VAL A 537 21.52 11.06 11.74
C VAL A 537 20.27 11.44 10.97
N GLY A 538 19.13 11.55 11.66
CA GLY A 538 17.97 12.17 11.06
C GLY A 538 16.73 12.19 11.93
N ALA A 539 15.69 12.83 11.43
CA ALA A 539 14.46 13.07 12.19
C ALA A 539 13.23 12.86 11.32
N ASP A 540 12.10 12.66 11.99
CA ASP A 540 10.76 12.66 11.40
C ASP A 540 10.12 14.04 11.61
N VAL A 541 9.54 14.61 10.55
CA VAL A 541 8.85 15.91 10.68
C VAL A 541 7.42 15.66 11.16
N ASP A 542 7.19 15.82 12.46
CA ASP A 542 5.89 15.59 13.07
C ASP A 542 4.75 16.33 12.38
N SER A 543 3.79 15.55 11.87
CA SER A 543 2.55 16.04 11.27
C SER A 543 2.76 17.15 10.23
N GLN A 544 3.83 17.04 9.43
CA GLN A 544 4.26 18.06 8.46
C GLN A 544 3.10 18.63 7.62
N GLU A 545 2.34 17.75 6.97
CA GLU A 545 1.24 18.15 6.09
C GLU A 545 0.09 18.80 6.84
N LEU A 546 -0.15 18.36 8.07
CA LEU A 546 -1.19 18.88 8.93
C LEU A 546 -0.87 20.29 9.40
N TRP A 547 0.40 20.52 9.79
CA TRP A 547 0.91 21.83 10.13
C TRP A 547 0.88 22.78 8.93
N ILE A 548 1.26 22.32 7.74
CA ILE A 548 1.14 23.13 6.51
C ILE A 548 -0.32 23.52 6.25
N ALA A 549 -1.25 22.56 6.33
CA ALA A 549 -2.66 22.83 6.14
C ALA A 549 -3.20 23.82 7.18
N SER A 550 -2.79 23.70 8.44
CA SER A 550 -3.27 24.57 9.51
C SER A 550 -2.72 25.98 9.38
N LEU A 551 -1.44 26.10 9.05
CA LEU A 551 -0.77 27.36 8.79
C LEU A 551 -1.41 28.15 7.65
N ILE A 552 -1.80 27.47 6.57
CA ILE A 552 -2.51 28.12 5.43
C ILE A 552 -3.86 28.69 5.87
N GLY A 553 -4.60 27.96 6.71
CA GLY A 553 -5.87 28.43 7.27
C GLY A 553 -5.69 29.62 8.22
N ASP A 554 -4.76 29.50 9.17
CA ASP A 554 -4.42 30.51 10.17
C ASP A 554 -3.95 31.82 9.52
N ALA A 555 -3.05 31.74 8.54
CA ALA A 555 -2.52 32.91 7.83
C ALA A 555 -3.62 33.72 7.12
N THR A 556 -4.63 33.03 6.59
CA THR A 556 -5.71 33.68 5.84
C THR A 556 -6.77 34.27 6.76
N PHE A 557 -7.16 33.54 7.81
CA PHE A 557 -8.29 33.90 8.66
C PHE A 557 -7.88 34.75 9.87
N ALA A 558 -6.90 34.29 10.65
CA ALA A 558 -6.53 34.90 11.93
C ALA A 558 -5.26 35.76 11.86
N LYS A 559 -4.42 35.56 10.83
CA LYS A 559 -3.09 36.19 10.69
C LYS A 559 -2.15 35.94 11.88
N VAL A 560 -2.41 34.88 12.65
CA VAL A 560 -1.60 34.41 13.78
C VAL A 560 -1.69 32.89 13.81
N GLN A 561 -0.56 32.21 14.06
CA GLN A 561 -0.54 30.76 14.20
C GLN A 561 -1.35 30.30 15.42
N GLY A 562 -2.14 29.26 15.26
CA GLY A 562 -3.03 28.76 16.32
C GLY A 562 -4.30 29.60 16.50
N GLY A 563 -4.56 30.57 15.62
CA GLY A 563 -5.75 31.41 15.70
C GLY A 563 -7.05 30.71 15.29
N THR A 564 -6.97 29.62 14.52
CA THR A 564 -8.12 28.76 14.22
C THR A 564 -8.17 27.55 15.16
N PRO A 565 -9.36 26.93 15.39
CA PRO A 565 -9.46 25.71 16.18
C PRO A 565 -8.53 24.60 15.67
N PHE A 566 -8.41 24.45 14.35
CA PHE A 566 -7.52 23.49 13.71
C PHE A 566 -6.03 23.79 13.97
N GLY A 567 -5.62 25.07 13.86
CA GLY A 567 -4.28 25.53 14.24
C GLY A 567 -3.96 25.22 15.70
N TRP A 568 -4.88 25.56 16.62
CA TRP A 568 -4.73 25.31 18.05
C TRP A 568 -4.55 23.82 18.36
N MET A 569 -5.40 22.96 17.79
CA MET A 569 -5.32 21.51 17.96
C MET A 569 -4.04 20.91 17.38
N THR A 570 -3.44 21.55 16.39
CA THR A 570 -2.17 21.09 15.78
C THR A 570 -0.95 21.52 16.60
N LEU A 571 -0.99 22.68 17.24
CA LEU A 571 0.13 23.24 18.00
C LEU A 571 0.17 22.79 19.47
N SER A 572 -1.01 22.70 20.09
CA SER A 572 -1.17 22.42 21.54
C SER A 572 -1.84 21.07 21.81
N GLY A 573 -2.29 20.36 20.78
CA GLY A 573 -2.98 19.07 20.95
C GLY A 573 -2.02 17.95 21.33
N ASN A 574 -2.38 17.19 22.37
CA ASN A 574 -1.61 16.05 22.85
C ASN A 574 -2.36 14.75 22.62
N LYS A 575 -1.65 13.73 22.13
CA LYS A 575 -2.19 12.37 21.96
C LYS A 575 -2.58 11.74 23.31
N ALA A 576 -1.79 11.96 24.35
CA ALA A 576 -2.02 11.35 25.67
C ALA A 576 -3.30 11.90 26.33
N GLU A 577 -3.56 13.19 26.17
CA GLU A 577 -4.75 13.87 26.70
C GLU A 577 -5.98 13.71 25.80
N GLY A 578 -5.81 13.14 24.60
CA GLY A 578 -6.87 13.01 23.61
C GLY A 578 -7.36 14.35 23.05
N THR A 579 -6.57 15.42 23.20
CA THR A 579 -6.86 16.77 22.71
C THR A 579 -6.40 16.98 21.27
N ASP A 580 -5.62 16.05 20.72
CA ASP A 580 -5.23 16.06 19.31
C ASP A 580 -6.43 15.84 18.38
N MET A 581 -6.33 16.38 17.18
CA MET A 581 -7.39 16.36 16.18
C MET A 581 -7.92 14.98 15.80
N HIS A 582 -7.04 13.97 15.76
CA HIS A 582 -7.48 12.61 15.47
C HIS A 582 -8.32 12.05 16.62
N SER A 583 -7.91 12.28 17.86
CA SER A 583 -8.65 11.87 19.05
C SER A 583 -9.98 12.60 19.21
N VAL A 584 -10.03 13.91 18.94
CA VAL A 584 -11.28 14.67 18.99
C VAL A 584 -12.27 14.20 17.92
N THR A 585 -11.80 13.95 16.70
CA THR A 585 -12.64 13.38 15.64
C THR A 585 -13.12 11.97 16.01
N ALA A 586 -12.21 11.14 16.52
CA ALA A 586 -12.51 9.78 16.98
C ALA A 586 -13.59 9.77 18.06
N LYS A 587 -13.46 10.62 19.09
CA LYS A 587 -14.43 10.76 20.19
C LYS A 587 -15.79 11.27 19.71
N ALA A 588 -15.81 12.22 18.78
CA ALA A 588 -17.06 12.79 18.26
C ALA A 588 -17.89 11.78 17.43
N VAL A 589 -17.21 10.89 16.71
CA VAL A 589 -17.82 9.91 15.78
C VAL A 589 -17.98 8.52 16.42
N GLY A 590 -17.22 8.21 17.47
CA GLY A 590 -17.20 6.90 18.12
C GLY A 590 -16.42 5.86 17.33
N ILE A 591 -15.21 6.21 16.87
CA ILE A 591 -14.29 5.32 16.15
C ILE A 591 -12.91 5.32 16.82
N SER A 592 -12.03 4.37 16.45
CA SER A 592 -10.65 4.38 16.95
C SER A 592 -9.86 5.56 16.39
N ARG A 593 -8.82 5.99 17.12
CA ARG A 593 -7.94 7.07 16.69
C ARG A 593 -7.25 6.79 15.37
N ASP A 594 -6.82 5.54 15.13
CA ASP A 594 -6.14 5.17 13.89
C ASP A 594 -7.08 5.20 12.68
N HIS A 595 -8.34 4.78 12.85
CA HIS A 595 -9.37 4.94 11.82
C HIS A 595 -9.66 6.43 11.55
N ALA A 596 -9.77 7.24 12.60
CA ALA A 596 -9.95 8.68 12.46
C ALA A 596 -8.74 9.35 11.78
N LYS A 597 -7.52 8.89 12.04
CA LYS A 597 -6.31 9.37 11.35
C LYS A 597 -6.42 9.17 9.85
N VAL A 598 -6.73 7.95 9.39
CA VAL A 598 -6.88 7.65 7.96
C VAL A 598 -7.95 8.53 7.30
N ILE A 599 -9.08 8.73 7.98
CA ILE A 599 -10.19 9.53 7.45
C ILE A 599 -9.83 11.02 7.40
N ASN A 600 -9.19 11.58 8.44
CA ASN A 600 -8.80 12.98 8.48
C ASN A 600 -7.81 13.33 7.36
N TYR A 601 -6.78 12.50 7.15
CA TYR A 601 -5.85 12.70 6.04
C TYR A 601 -6.57 12.65 4.69
N ALA A 602 -7.42 11.64 4.47
CA ALA A 602 -8.20 11.57 3.23
C ALA A 602 -9.09 12.80 3.02
N ARG A 603 -9.72 13.33 4.09
CA ARG A 603 -10.57 14.53 4.04
C ARG A 603 -9.75 15.78 3.66
N ILE A 604 -8.58 15.97 4.27
CA ILE A 604 -7.68 17.11 3.96
C ILE A 604 -7.25 17.06 2.48
N TYR A 605 -7.08 15.86 1.92
CA TYR A 605 -6.81 15.67 0.49
C TYR A 605 -8.05 15.81 -0.42
N GLY A 606 -9.17 16.32 0.10
CA GLY A 606 -10.37 16.60 -0.68
C GLY A 606 -11.29 15.40 -0.89
N ALA A 607 -11.12 14.29 -0.17
CA ALA A 607 -12.09 13.19 -0.21
C ALA A 607 -13.44 13.63 0.36
N GLY A 608 -14.52 13.31 -0.36
CA GLY A 608 -15.89 13.68 0.02
C GLY A 608 -16.56 12.69 0.99
N GLN A 609 -17.79 13.04 1.40
CA GLN A 609 -18.59 12.28 2.37
C GLN A 609 -18.78 10.80 1.99
N ASN A 610 -19.06 10.50 0.71
CA ASN A 610 -19.27 9.13 0.22
C ASN A 610 -18.04 8.23 0.43
N PHE A 611 -16.84 8.81 0.35
CA PHE A 611 -15.60 8.08 0.58
C PHE A 611 -15.46 7.70 2.06
N ALA A 612 -15.76 8.63 2.97
CA ALA A 612 -15.75 8.36 4.40
C ALA A 612 -16.83 7.35 4.81
N GLU A 613 -18.03 7.39 4.23
CA GLU A 613 -19.07 6.38 4.46
C GLU A 613 -18.59 4.98 4.07
N ARG A 614 -17.92 4.85 2.92
CA ARG A 614 -17.33 3.59 2.49
C ARG A 614 -16.20 3.12 3.40
N LEU A 615 -15.31 4.02 3.85
CA LEU A 615 -14.26 3.69 4.83
C LEU A 615 -14.84 3.20 6.14
N LEU A 616 -15.84 3.90 6.68
CA LEU A 616 -16.47 3.54 7.96
C LEU A 616 -17.06 2.13 7.90
N LYS A 617 -17.69 1.77 6.78
CA LYS A 617 -18.18 0.41 6.53
C LYS A 617 -17.07 -0.61 6.30
N GLN A 618 -15.91 -0.20 5.80
CA GLN A 618 -14.76 -1.09 5.66
C GLN A 618 -14.13 -1.42 7.02
N PHE A 619 -14.03 -0.41 7.90
CA PHE A 619 -13.48 -0.55 9.24
C PHE A 619 -14.43 -1.26 10.21
N ASN A 620 -15.71 -0.99 10.10
CA ASN A 620 -16.72 -1.70 10.87
C ASN A 620 -17.85 -2.11 9.94
N PRO A 621 -17.81 -3.35 9.40
CA PRO A 621 -18.82 -3.78 8.45
C PRO A 621 -20.22 -3.88 9.06
N SER A 622 -20.36 -3.99 10.40
CA SER A 622 -21.66 -4.06 11.11
C SER A 622 -22.44 -2.75 11.13
N ILE A 623 -21.81 -1.64 10.72
CA ILE A 623 -22.48 -0.34 10.70
C ILE A 623 -23.50 -0.28 9.56
N SER A 624 -24.75 0.09 9.90
CA SER A 624 -25.79 0.27 8.89
C SER A 624 -25.49 1.44 7.95
N ASP A 625 -26.03 1.41 6.73
CA ASP A 625 -25.91 2.50 5.75
C ASP A 625 -26.37 3.86 6.29
N ALA A 626 -27.48 3.87 7.03
CA ALA A 626 -28.02 5.06 7.66
C ALA A 626 -27.09 5.60 8.76
N GLU A 627 -26.52 4.70 9.58
CA GLU A 627 -25.60 5.09 10.63
C GLU A 627 -24.25 5.57 10.08
N ALA A 628 -23.71 4.90 9.06
CA ALA A 628 -22.49 5.33 8.36
C ALA A 628 -22.66 6.74 7.78
N LYS A 629 -23.81 6.99 7.12
CA LYS A 629 -24.16 8.31 6.59
C LYS A 629 -24.30 9.35 7.69
N ARG A 630 -24.98 9.03 8.80
CA ARG A 630 -25.14 9.94 9.95
C ARG A 630 -23.79 10.29 10.59
N LYS A 631 -22.92 9.29 10.81
CA LYS A 631 -21.57 9.48 11.37
C LYS A 631 -20.68 10.31 10.44
N SER A 632 -20.72 10.01 9.14
CA SER A 632 -19.99 10.77 8.12
C SER A 632 -20.46 12.22 8.07
N LEU A 633 -21.78 12.46 7.99
CA LEU A 633 -22.34 13.81 7.97
C LEU A 633 -21.98 14.61 9.23
N LYS A 634 -22.13 14.01 10.42
CA LYS A 634 -21.71 14.63 11.69
C LYS A 634 -20.23 15.03 11.67
N MET A 635 -19.37 14.16 11.14
CA MET A 635 -17.95 14.42 11.04
C MET A 635 -17.64 15.58 10.08
N PHE A 636 -18.25 15.61 8.89
CA PHE A 636 -18.04 16.69 7.91
C PHE A 636 -18.61 18.03 8.39
N ASP A 637 -19.78 18.04 9.03
CA ASP A 637 -20.38 19.25 9.60
C ASP A 637 -19.50 19.84 10.72
N MET A 638 -18.95 18.98 11.61
CA MET A 638 -18.06 19.44 12.69
C MET A 638 -16.72 19.97 12.17
N THR A 639 -16.19 19.37 11.10
CA THR A 639 -14.83 19.67 10.60
C THR A 639 -14.85 20.65 9.46
N LYS A 640 -15.40 20.28 8.30
CA LYS A 640 -15.47 21.14 7.12
C LYS A 640 -16.51 22.25 7.27
N GLY A 641 -17.61 21.99 7.98
CA GLY A 641 -18.72 22.94 8.16
C GLY A 641 -19.73 22.90 7.02
N LYS A 642 -20.57 23.94 6.93
CA LYS A 642 -21.61 24.08 5.91
C LYS A 642 -21.18 25.04 4.82
N ARG A 643 -21.59 24.76 3.57
CA ARG A 643 -21.29 25.61 2.41
C ARG A 643 -22.36 26.68 2.26
N ILE A 644 -21.94 27.94 2.37
CA ILE A 644 -22.77 29.14 2.37
C ILE A 644 -22.50 29.98 1.13
N TYR A 645 -23.54 30.64 0.61
CA TYR A 645 -23.51 31.51 -0.56
C TYR A 645 -23.91 32.92 -0.14
N TYR A 646 -23.14 33.92 -0.57
CA TYR A 646 -23.44 35.34 -0.37
C TYR A 646 -23.82 35.96 -1.70
N LEU A 647 -24.81 36.86 -1.70
CA LEU A 647 -25.21 37.58 -2.90
C LEU A 647 -24.10 38.58 -3.29
N LYS A 648 -23.88 38.74 -4.60
CA LYS A 648 -23.02 39.84 -5.07
C LYS A 648 -23.70 41.16 -4.77
N LYS A 649 -22.90 42.19 -4.52
CA LYS A 649 -23.37 43.56 -4.21
C LYS A 649 -24.37 44.12 -5.22
N GLU A 650 -24.29 43.70 -6.48
CA GLU A 650 -25.21 44.06 -7.57
C GLU A 650 -26.64 43.56 -7.36
N PHE A 651 -26.82 42.42 -6.67
CA PHE A 651 -28.12 41.78 -6.41
C PHE A 651 -28.54 41.90 -4.94
N ALA A 652 -27.74 42.57 -4.12
CA ALA A 652 -27.99 42.75 -2.69
C ALA A 652 -29.12 43.76 -2.39
N PHE A 653 -29.61 44.50 -3.39
CA PHE A 653 -30.74 45.42 -3.23
C PHE A 653 -32.11 44.72 -3.26
N ASP A 654 -32.21 43.59 -3.98
CA ASP A 654 -33.47 42.87 -4.16
C ASP A 654 -33.75 41.84 -3.06
N PHE A 655 -32.73 41.50 -2.25
CA PHE A 655 -32.81 40.45 -1.24
C PHE A 655 -32.01 40.79 0.03
N PRO A 656 -32.37 40.22 1.20
CA PRO A 656 -31.60 40.40 2.43
C PRO A 656 -30.15 39.97 2.27
N ASP A 657 -29.20 40.79 2.74
CA ASP A 657 -27.79 40.42 2.82
C ASP A 657 -27.56 39.42 3.97
N GLN A 658 -27.90 38.16 3.71
CA GLN A 658 -27.82 37.06 4.66
C GLN A 658 -27.12 35.85 4.03
N PRO A 659 -26.55 34.94 4.84
CA PRO A 659 -25.97 33.70 4.34
C PRO A 659 -27.05 32.75 3.80
N TYR A 660 -26.93 32.35 2.52
CA TYR A 660 -27.85 31.42 1.88
C TYR A 660 -27.29 30.00 1.80
N ASN A 661 -28.16 29.01 2.02
CA ASN A 661 -27.83 27.61 1.74
C ASN A 661 -27.88 27.33 0.23
N LYS A 662 -27.22 26.25 -0.23
CA LYS A 662 -27.18 25.85 -1.65
C LYS A 662 -28.56 25.82 -2.32
N TRP A 663 -29.58 25.30 -1.62
CA TRP A 663 -30.94 25.19 -2.16
C TRP A 663 -31.60 26.55 -2.32
N GLN A 664 -31.50 27.42 -1.30
CA GLN A 664 -32.04 28.79 -1.35
C GLN A 664 -31.35 29.62 -2.44
N ALA A 665 -30.02 29.52 -2.56
CA ALA A 665 -29.27 30.21 -3.61
C ALA A 665 -29.69 29.74 -5.01
N PHE A 666 -29.95 28.44 -5.18
CA PHE A 666 -30.43 27.89 -6.45
C PHE A 666 -31.85 28.35 -6.77
N GLU A 667 -32.73 28.41 -5.79
CA GLU A 667 -34.11 28.88 -5.96
C GLU A 667 -34.18 30.36 -6.36
N ILE A 668 -33.37 31.20 -5.71
CA ILE A 668 -33.23 32.63 -6.03
C ILE A 668 -32.61 32.84 -7.42
N ALA A 669 -31.60 32.05 -7.78
CA ALA A 669 -31.01 32.13 -9.11
C ALA A 669 -32.01 31.74 -10.21
N LYS A 670 -32.78 30.67 -9.95
CA LYS A 670 -33.80 30.17 -10.87
C LYS A 670 -34.96 31.16 -11.05
N SER A 671 -35.38 31.85 -10.00
CA SER A 671 -36.46 32.84 -10.09
C SER A 671 -36.10 34.04 -10.98
N PHE A 672 -34.81 34.38 -11.07
CA PHE A 672 -34.29 35.42 -11.96
C PHE A 672 -33.83 34.91 -13.34
N GLY A 673 -33.94 33.61 -13.62
CA GLY A 673 -33.46 33.01 -14.86
C GLY A 673 -31.94 33.09 -15.05
N LYS A 674 -31.18 33.28 -13.96
CA LYS A 674 -29.72 33.41 -13.97
C LYS A 674 -29.03 32.20 -13.35
N ASN A 675 -27.73 32.05 -13.60
CA ASN A 675 -26.95 31.00 -12.95
C ASN A 675 -26.53 31.43 -11.52
N VAL A 676 -26.37 30.47 -10.61
CA VAL A 676 -25.92 30.74 -9.24
C VAL A 676 -24.58 31.48 -9.23
N ALA A 677 -23.67 31.14 -10.14
CA ALA A 677 -22.36 31.81 -10.27
C ALA A 677 -22.45 33.29 -10.72
N GLU A 678 -23.55 33.68 -11.35
CA GLU A 678 -23.77 35.06 -11.80
C GLU A 678 -24.29 35.92 -10.65
N MET A 679 -25.21 35.40 -9.84
CA MET A 679 -25.86 36.15 -8.74
C MET A 679 -25.11 36.08 -7.41
N PHE A 680 -24.44 34.97 -7.12
CA PHE A 680 -23.77 34.72 -5.85
C PHE A 680 -22.25 34.79 -6.00
N GLU A 681 -21.59 35.21 -4.93
CA GLU A 681 -20.16 35.05 -4.76
C GLU A 681 -19.76 33.57 -4.70
N LYS A 682 -18.46 33.31 -4.78
CA LYS A 682 -17.95 31.94 -4.64
C LYS A 682 -18.35 31.40 -3.27
N PRO A 683 -18.92 30.19 -3.20
CA PRO A 683 -19.37 29.64 -1.94
C PRO A 683 -18.22 29.36 -0.99
N MET A 684 -18.45 29.58 0.30
CA MET A 684 -17.48 29.37 1.37
C MET A 684 -17.99 28.39 2.42
N TRP A 685 -17.08 27.64 3.02
CA TRP A 685 -17.32 26.79 4.17
C TRP A 685 -17.30 27.61 5.45
N ILE A 686 -18.30 27.43 6.32
CA ILE A 686 -18.45 28.14 7.59
C ILE A 686 -18.92 27.15 8.67
N GLY A 687 -18.49 27.37 9.92
CA GLY A 687 -18.99 26.67 11.11
C GLY A 687 -18.30 25.35 11.45
N GLY A 688 -17.30 24.94 10.67
CA GLY A 688 -16.45 23.79 10.99
C GLY A 688 -15.08 24.21 11.51
N THR A 689 -14.40 23.30 12.23
CA THR A 689 -13.05 23.55 12.79
C THR A 689 -11.98 23.82 11.72
N GLU A 690 -12.17 23.29 10.51
CA GLU A 690 -11.23 23.32 9.38
C GLU A 690 -11.70 24.23 8.23
N SER A 691 -12.84 24.92 8.38
CA SER A 691 -13.47 25.68 7.29
C SER A 691 -12.52 26.71 6.64
N ALA A 692 -11.74 27.42 7.45
CA ALA A 692 -10.76 28.41 6.96
C ALA A 692 -9.70 27.80 6.03
N MET A 693 -9.17 26.62 6.40
CA MET A 693 -8.20 25.88 5.61
C MET A 693 -8.82 25.42 4.28
N PHE A 694 -10.02 24.82 4.30
CA PHE A 694 -10.69 24.40 3.06
C PHE A 694 -11.00 25.56 2.12
N ASN A 695 -11.43 26.71 2.65
CA ASN A 695 -11.69 27.90 1.84
C ASN A 695 -10.42 28.35 1.11
N ARG A 696 -9.29 28.41 1.82
CA ARG A 696 -8.02 28.84 1.22
C ARG A 696 -7.48 27.81 0.22
N LEU A 697 -7.57 26.51 0.52
CA LEU A 697 -7.15 25.46 -0.41
C LEU A 697 -8.01 25.44 -1.68
N GLU A 698 -9.34 25.56 -1.55
CA GLU A 698 -10.24 25.64 -2.70
C GLU A 698 -10.04 26.93 -3.51
N GLN A 699 -9.63 28.04 -2.87
CA GLN A 699 -9.26 29.27 -3.55
C GLN A 699 -8.02 29.06 -4.43
N ILE A 700 -6.91 28.57 -3.86
CA ILE A 700 -5.65 28.31 -4.59
C ILE A 700 -5.89 27.31 -5.71
N ALA A 701 -6.63 26.23 -5.43
CA ALA A 701 -6.93 25.19 -6.41
C ALA A 701 -7.70 25.73 -7.63
N ASN A 702 -8.53 26.76 -7.45
CA ASN A 702 -9.38 27.34 -8.50
C ASN A 702 -8.79 28.59 -9.17
N GLU A 703 -7.55 28.99 -8.85
CA GLU A 703 -6.84 30.01 -9.60
C GLU A 703 -6.50 29.50 -11.01
N ASN A 704 -6.47 30.38 -12.02
CA ASN A 704 -6.13 30.00 -13.40
C ASN A 704 -4.73 29.40 -13.53
N SER A 705 -3.84 29.68 -12.58
CA SER A 705 -2.47 29.15 -12.51
C SER A 705 -2.16 28.79 -11.06
N PRO A 706 -2.65 27.65 -10.55
CA PRO A 706 -2.46 27.26 -9.16
C PRO A 706 -0.97 27.11 -8.85
N VAL A 707 -0.53 27.77 -7.78
CA VAL A 707 0.84 27.70 -7.28
C VAL A 707 0.88 27.22 -5.84
N THR A 708 2.00 26.62 -5.44
CA THR A 708 2.23 26.27 -4.04
C THR A 708 2.46 27.52 -3.18
N PRO A 709 2.08 27.49 -1.90
CA PRO A 709 2.13 28.66 -1.02
C PRO A 709 3.55 29.13 -0.66
N PHE A 710 4.57 28.27 -0.77
CA PHE A 710 5.91 28.56 -0.25
C PHE A 710 6.91 28.95 -1.34
N LEU A 711 7.02 28.12 -2.39
CA LEU A 711 8.02 28.32 -3.47
C LEU A 711 7.40 28.77 -4.80
N ASN A 712 6.10 29.04 -4.84
CA ASN A 712 5.35 29.40 -6.05
C ASN A 712 5.50 28.36 -7.18
N SER A 713 5.59 27.07 -6.81
CA SER A 713 5.69 25.96 -7.75
C SER A 713 4.33 25.77 -8.44
N ARG A 714 4.27 25.76 -9.76
CA ARG A 714 2.99 25.68 -10.52
C ARG A 714 2.51 24.24 -10.75
N LEU A 715 1.19 24.05 -10.77
CA LEU A 715 0.54 22.76 -11.07
C LEU A 715 0.86 22.27 -12.50
N SER A 716 0.78 20.95 -12.74
CA SER A 716 0.93 20.37 -14.08
C SER A 716 -0.11 20.91 -15.06
N ARG A 717 0.33 21.15 -16.30
CA ARG A 717 -0.50 21.69 -17.40
C ARG A 717 -1.78 20.90 -17.68
N SER A 718 -1.78 19.60 -17.39
CA SER A 718 -2.92 18.71 -17.68
C SER A 718 -4.11 18.90 -16.74
N ILE A 719 -3.93 19.58 -15.59
CA ILE A 719 -4.94 19.71 -14.52
C ILE A 719 -5.11 21.19 -14.12
N GLU A 720 -4.48 22.12 -14.85
CA GLU A 720 -4.79 23.55 -14.69
C GLU A 720 -6.26 23.79 -15.04
N PRO A 721 -7.01 24.56 -14.21
CA PRO A 721 -8.43 24.80 -14.47
C PRO A 721 -8.61 25.60 -15.75
N LYS A 722 -9.45 25.09 -16.65
CA LYS A 722 -9.78 25.74 -17.93
C LYS A 722 -11.07 26.55 -17.87
N SER A 723 -11.99 26.13 -17.01
CA SER A 723 -13.26 26.83 -16.72
C SER A 723 -13.57 26.71 -15.23
N LEU A 724 -14.23 27.72 -14.67
CA LEU A 724 -14.68 27.76 -13.27
C LEU A 724 -15.69 26.65 -12.93
N SER A 725 -16.28 25.99 -13.93
CA SER A 725 -17.24 24.89 -13.78
C SER A 725 -16.61 23.49 -13.68
N ASP A 726 -15.30 23.36 -13.87
CA ASP A 726 -14.63 22.06 -13.87
C ASP A 726 -14.29 21.57 -12.44
N ASP A 727 -15.33 21.15 -11.72
CA ASP A 727 -15.22 20.54 -10.38
C ASP A 727 -14.68 19.09 -10.44
N ARG A 728 -14.53 18.49 -11.64
CA ARG A 728 -14.14 17.07 -11.82
C ARG A 728 -12.80 16.76 -11.13
N TYR A 729 -11.83 17.67 -11.25
CA TYR A 729 -10.49 17.52 -10.71
C TYR A 729 -10.21 18.32 -9.43
N LEU A 730 -11.21 19.00 -8.87
CA LEU A 730 -11.02 19.83 -7.67
C LEU A 730 -10.39 19.05 -6.49
N PRO A 731 -10.82 17.82 -6.15
CA PRO A 731 -10.18 17.04 -5.09
C PRO A 731 -8.69 16.78 -5.36
N THR A 732 -8.33 16.53 -6.62
CA THR A 732 -6.92 16.29 -7.01
C THR A 732 -6.09 17.57 -6.89
N ARG A 733 -6.65 18.73 -7.26
CA ARG A 733 -6.00 20.04 -7.13
C ARG A 733 -5.79 20.41 -5.66
N VAL A 734 -6.79 20.22 -4.80
CA VAL A 734 -6.69 20.45 -3.34
C VAL A 734 -5.62 19.54 -2.72
N ASN A 735 -5.64 18.25 -3.03
CA ASN A 735 -4.60 17.31 -2.58
C ASN A 735 -3.20 17.77 -3.03
N TRP A 736 -3.08 18.26 -4.27
CA TRP A 736 -1.82 18.73 -4.80
C TRP A 736 -1.27 19.93 -4.03
N VAL A 737 -2.09 20.91 -3.63
CA VAL A 737 -1.61 22.10 -2.89
C VAL A 737 -0.89 21.68 -1.60
N VAL A 738 -1.46 20.78 -0.81
CA VAL A 738 -0.88 20.32 0.47
C VAL A 738 0.35 19.45 0.23
N GLN A 739 0.24 18.40 -0.61
CA GLN A 739 1.35 17.47 -0.82
C GLN A 739 2.54 18.12 -1.54
N SER A 740 2.27 18.98 -2.52
CA SER A 740 3.30 19.73 -3.24
C SER A 740 3.93 20.79 -2.33
N GLY A 741 3.15 21.40 -1.41
CA GLY A 741 3.70 22.25 -0.35
C GLY A 741 4.62 21.51 0.62
N ALA A 742 4.32 20.24 0.93
CA ALA A 742 5.22 19.39 1.73
C ALA A 742 6.53 19.04 0.98
N VAL A 743 6.47 18.88 -0.35
CA VAL A 743 7.69 18.72 -1.18
C VAL A 743 8.54 19.99 -1.20
N ASP A 744 7.91 21.17 -1.26
CA ASP A 744 8.64 22.45 -1.12
C ASP A 744 9.39 22.52 0.22
N PHE A 745 8.73 22.10 1.31
CA PHE A 745 9.35 22.01 2.63
C PHE A 745 10.54 21.05 2.64
N LEU A 746 10.39 19.86 2.06
CA LEU A 746 11.47 18.88 1.94
C LEU A 746 12.66 19.46 1.15
N HIS A 747 12.41 20.13 0.02
CA HIS A 747 13.47 20.75 -0.77
C HIS A 747 14.23 21.82 0.02
N LEU A 748 13.53 22.67 0.77
CA LEU A 748 14.14 23.65 1.65
C LEU A 748 15.02 22.99 2.72
N MET A 749 14.52 21.92 3.36
CA MET A 749 15.30 21.16 4.34
C MET A 749 16.57 20.56 3.75
N LEU A 750 16.48 19.93 2.58
CA LEU A 750 17.64 19.32 1.92
C LEU A 750 18.68 20.37 1.54
N VAL A 751 18.23 21.52 1.00
CA VAL A 751 19.12 22.63 0.63
C VAL A 751 19.77 23.24 1.87
N CYS A 752 19.02 23.47 2.95
CA CYS A 752 19.55 24.00 4.20
C CYS A 752 20.55 23.04 4.84
N MET A 753 20.23 21.74 4.93
CA MET A 753 21.17 20.74 5.45
C MET A 753 22.42 20.65 4.59
N ARG A 754 22.29 20.67 3.25
CA ARG A 754 23.45 20.67 2.34
C ARG A 754 24.28 21.95 2.50
N TRP A 755 23.64 23.08 2.78
CA TRP A 755 24.30 24.35 3.05
C TRP A 755 25.10 24.28 4.37
N ILE A 756 24.46 23.92 5.48
CA ILE A 756 25.10 23.80 6.79
C ILE A 756 26.19 22.74 6.80
N MET A 757 25.90 21.55 6.25
CA MET A 757 26.77 20.38 6.35
C MET A 757 27.85 20.25 5.27
N LYS A 758 27.74 21.01 4.17
CA LYS A 758 28.56 20.87 2.96
C LYS A 758 28.75 19.39 2.57
N ASP A 759 30.02 18.94 2.49
CA ASP A 759 30.41 17.60 2.07
C ASP A 759 30.55 16.60 3.23
N ARG A 760 30.38 17.04 4.48
CA ARG A 760 30.50 16.17 5.67
C ARG A 760 29.25 15.32 5.90
N GLY A 761 28.09 15.75 5.39
CA GLY A 761 26.85 14.97 5.42
C GLY A 761 26.55 14.32 4.07
N ARG A 762 26.26 13.03 4.08
CA ARG A 762 25.76 12.30 2.91
C ARG A 762 24.30 11.94 3.05
N PHE A 763 23.45 12.49 2.18
CA PHE A 763 22.04 12.12 2.10
C PHE A 763 21.88 10.60 1.85
N CYS A 764 21.17 9.93 2.74
CA CYS A 764 20.88 8.51 2.63
C CYS A 764 19.60 8.29 1.83
N LEU A 765 18.48 8.69 2.43
CA LEU A 765 17.14 8.56 1.88
C LEU A 765 16.18 9.48 2.61
N SER A 766 15.06 9.78 1.96
CA SER A 766 13.90 10.39 2.61
C SER A 766 12.69 9.47 2.49
N PHE A 767 12.05 9.17 3.62
CA PHE A 767 10.82 8.39 3.68
C PHE A 767 9.66 9.33 4.00
N HIS A 768 8.97 9.83 2.98
CA HIS A 768 7.89 10.81 3.17
C HIS A 768 8.36 12.07 3.93
N ASP A 769 8.15 12.11 5.24
CA ASP A 769 8.48 13.15 6.22
C ASP A 769 9.80 12.89 6.99
N GLU A 770 10.41 11.73 6.83
CA GLU A 770 11.69 11.39 7.45
C GLU A 770 12.86 11.76 6.52
N ILE A 771 13.91 12.36 7.07
CA ILE A 771 15.16 12.68 6.35
C ILE A 771 16.32 12.07 7.13
N ARG A 772 17.21 11.36 6.42
CA ARG A 772 18.34 10.64 7.03
C ARG A 772 19.64 10.94 6.28
N TYR A 773 20.71 11.18 7.03
CA TYR A 773 22.05 11.49 6.54
C TYR A 773 23.08 10.56 7.19
N LEU A 774 24.05 10.10 6.42
CA LEU A 774 25.26 9.45 6.88
C LEU A 774 26.32 10.51 7.18
N VAL A 775 26.88 10.48 8.38
CA VAL A 775 27.80 11.48 8.91
C VAL A 775 28.96 10.79 9.62
N PRO A 776 30.20 11.29 9.52
CA PRO A 776 31.29 10.83 10.38
C PRO A 776 30.94 10.94 11.86
N GLU A 777 31.39 9.97 12.66
CA GLU A 777 31.07 9.85 14.09
C GLU A 777 31.45 11.11 14.89
N GLU A 778 32.57 11.73 14.53
CA GLU A 778 33.08 13.00 15.09
C GLU A 778 32.08 14.17 15.00
N HIS A 779 31.14 14.13 14.06
CA HIS A 779 30.20 15.21 13.77
C HIS A 779 28.75 14.84 14.00
N LYS A 780 28.47 13.66 14.57
CA LYS A 780 27.10 13.16 14.73
C LYS A 780 26.20 14.09 15.55
N TYR A 781 26.72 14.64 16.65
CA TYR A 781 25.96 15.56 17.52
C TYR A 781 25.81 16.95 16.90
N THR A 782 26.83 17.43 16.19
CA THR A 782 26.77 18.69 15.45
C THR A 782 25.77 18.59 14.30
N ALA A 783 25.70 17.44 13.62
CA ALA A 783 24.70 17.16 12.59
C ALA A 783 23.28 17.06 13.17
N ALA A 784 23.12 16.49 14.37
CA ALA A 784 21.83 16.47 15.05
C ALA A 784 21.34 17.88 15.38
N LEU A 785 22.23 18.76 15.87
CA LEU A 785 21.92 20.17 16.07
C LEU A 785 21.58 20.88 14.74
N ALA A 786 22.33 20.60 13.67
CA ALA A 786 22.07 21.15 12.34
C ALA A 786 20.69 20.75 11.78
N MET A 787 20.20 19.53 12.08
CA MET A 787 18.85 19.10 11.74
C MET A 787 17.79 19.97 12.43
N HIS A 788 17.92 20.18 13.75
CA HIS A 788 17.01 21.07 14.49
C HIS A 788 17.00 22.50 13.92
N VAL A 789 18.18 23.07 13.68
CA VAL A 789 18.32 24.42 13.09
C VAL A 789 17.71 24.47 11.68
N THR A 790 17.88 23.41 10.88
CA THR A 790 17.28 23.35 9.55
C THR A 790 15.76 23.35 9.60
N ASN A 791 15.14 22.60 10.52
CA ASN A 791 13.69 22.65 10.69
C ASN A 791 13.22 24.04 11.13
N LEU A 792 13.94 24.68 12.06
CA LEU A 792 13.66 26.05 12.48
C LEU A 792 13.69 27.03 11.30
N LEU A 793 14.78 27.03 10.51
CA LEU A 793 14.93 27.92 9.36
C LEU A 793 13.86 27.66 8.28
N THR A 794 13.58 26.38 8.01
CA THR A 794 12.58 26.00 7.02
C THR A 794 11.19 26.44 7.43
N ARG A 795 10.80 26.20 8.69
CA ARG A 795 9.50 26.63 9.22
C ARG A 795 9.39 28.14 9.28
N ALA A 796 10.42 28.85 9.74
CA ALA A 796 10.46 30.31 9.76
C ALA A 796 10.26 30.90 8.36
N PHE A 797 10.93 30.35 7.35
CA PHE A 797 10.75 30.76 5.96
C PHE A 797 9.31 30.55 5.48
N CYS A 798 8.73 29.37 5.72
CA CYS A 798 7.35 29.06 5.32
C CYS A 798 6.32 29.99 5.97
N VAL A 799 6.52 30.31 7.25
CA VAL A 799 5.67 31.21 8.03
C VAL A 799 5.76 32.65 7.50
N GLN A 800 6.98 33.15 7.29
CA GLN A 800 7.21 34.47 6.72
C GLN A 800 6.62 34.60 5.31
N LYS A 801 6.71 33.55 4.48
CA LYS A 801 6.11 33.54 3.13
C LYS A 801 4.59 33.67 3.14
N LEU A 802 3.94 33.18 4.19
CA LEU A 802 2.50 33.32 4.39
C LEU A 802 2.12 34.64 5.08
N GLY A 803 3.07 35.54 5.35
CA GLY A 803 2.82 36.86 5.95
C GLY A 803 2.71 36.85 7.48
N LEU A 804 3.18 35.79 8.14
CA LEU A 804 3.22 35.68 9.59
C LEU A 804 4.65 35.96 10.10
N ASN A 805 4.77 36.62 11.25
CA ASN A 805 6.07 37.02 11.80
C ASN A 805 6.57 36.13 12.95
N ASP A 806 5.70 35.34 13.56
CA ASP A 806 6.01 34.54 14.74
C ASP A 806 5.93 33.03 14.44
N LEU A 807 6.89 32.28 14.99
CA LEU A 807 6.94 30.82 14.94
C LEU A 807 6.87 30.26 16.38
N PRO A 808 5.86 29.46 16.74
CA PRO A 808 5.77 28.84 18.06
C PRO A 808 6.92 27.87 18.33
N GLN A 809 7.39 27.82 19.58
CA GLN A 809 8.50 26.94 19.99
C GLN A 809 8.16 25.45 19.80
N SER A 810 6.90 25.04 19.99
CA SER A 810 6.48 23.63 19.89
C SER A 810 6.73 23.02 18.51
N VAL A 811 6.77 23.84 17.47
CA VAL A 811 7.02 23.41 16.09
C VAL A 811 8.42 23.75 15.59
N ALA A 812 9.10 24.70 16.25
CA ALA A 812 10.41 25.21 15.84
C ALA A 812 11.47 24.10 15.74
N PHE A 813 11.42 23.13 16.65
CA PHE A 813 12.38 22.03 16.73
C PHE A 813 11.69 20.68 16.53
N PHE A 814 12.45 19.69 16.08
CA PHE A 814 12.00 18.30 16.11
C PHE A 814 11.72 17.82 17.53
N SER A 815 10.75 16.90 17.68
CA SER A 815 10.55 16.20 18.95
C SER A 815 11.81 15.45 19.39
N SER A 816 12.44 14.75 18.45
CA SER A 816 13.75 14.14 18.61
C SER A 816 14.48 14.03 17.26
N VAL A 817 15.81 14.10 17.32
CA VAL A 817 16.69 13.70 16.22
C VAL A 817 17.36 12.40 16.63
N GLU A 818 17.23 11.38 15.79
CA GLU A 818 17.79 10.06 16.01
C GLU A 818 19.23 10.02 15.48
N VAL A 819 20.14 9.51 16.30
CA VAL A 819 21.56 9.25 15.98
C VAL A 819 21.82 7.77 16.23
N ASP A 820 22.11 7.03 15.16
CA ASP A 820 22.18 5.58 15.23
C ASP A 820 23.20 5.02 14.23
N THR A 821 23.74 3.84 14.49
CA THR A 821 24.57 3.11 13.51
C THR A 821 23.70 2.43 12.45
N VAL A 822 22.39 2.30 12.71
CA VAL A 822 21.46 1.58 11.85
C VAL A 822 20.24 2.43 11.49
N LEU A 823 19.69 2.23 10.30
CA LEU A 823 18.49 2.93 9.85
C LEU A 823 17.22 2.33 10.48
N ARG A 824 16.76 2.91 11.59
CA ARG A 824 15.43 2.64 12.17
C ARG A 824 14.67 3.94 12.48
N LYS A 825 13.36 3.83 12.65
CA LYS A 825 12.49 4.99 12.93
C LYS A 825 12.74 5.53 14.32
N ASP A 826 12.80 4.64 15.30
CA ASP A 826 13.07 4.93 16.71
C ASP A 826 14.37 4.22 17.11
N ALA A 827 15.35 4.96 17.60
CA ALA A 827 16.66 4.43 17.96
C ALA A 827 16.64 3.42 19.13
N GLN A 828 15.57 3.39 19.92
CA GLN A 828 15.41 2.41 21.01
C GLN A 828 14.75 1.10 20.54
N GLN A 829 14.20 1.06 19.31
CA GLN A 829 13.50 -0.14 18.84
C GLN A 829 14.50 -1.24 18.43
N ASP A 830 14.47 -2.39 19.09
CA ASP A 830 15.36 -3.53 18.81
C ASP A 830 15.01 -4.30 17.50
N CYS A 831 13.93 -3.93 16.83
CA CYS A 831 13.48 -4.53 15.55
C CYS A 831 13.33 -6.07 15.59
N VAL A 832 12.72 -6.60 16.65
CA VAL A 832 12.38 -8.03 16.75
C VAL A 832 11.32 -8.41 15.71
N THR A 833 11.60 -9.44 14.91
CA THR A 833 10.72 -9.98 13.87
C THR A 833 10.81 -11.50 13.86
N PRO A 834 9.94 -12.23 13.11
CA PRO A 834 10.04 -13.68 13.04
C PRO A 834 11.37 -14.17 12.46
N SER A 835 11.96 -13.42 11.51
CA SER A 835 13.26 -13.72 10.91
C SER A 835 14.44 -13.26 11.76
N ASN A 836 14.20 -12.36 12.71
CA ASN A 836 15.18 -11.93 13.70
C ASN A 836 14.59 -11.98 15.12
N PRO A 837 14.43 -13.18 15.71
CA PRO A 837 13.77 -13.36 17.00
C PRO A 837 14.57 -12.78 18.17
N HIS A 838 15.89 -12.61 17.99
CA HIS A 838 16.79 -12.07 19.02
C HIS A 838 16.98 -10.55 18.93
N GLY A 839 16.37 -9.87 17.95
CA GLY A 839 16.51 -8.44 17.75
C GLY A 839 17.89 -8.02 17.24
N LEU A 840 18.10 -6.73 17.05
CA LEU A 840 19.34 -6.17 16.51
C LEU A 840 20.49 -6.26 17.51
N GLU A 841 20.21 -6.06 18.81
CA GLU A 841 21.21 -6.09 19.87
C GLU A 841 21.86 -7.47 20.00
N LYS A 842 21.06 -8.52 20.24
CA LYS A 842 21.59 -9.88 20.44
C LYS A 842 21.82 -10.63 19.13
N GLY A 843 21.00 -10.39 18.10
CA GLY A 843 21.08 -11.12 16.82
C GLY A 843 22.20 -10.64 15.91
N TYR A 844 22.40 -9.32 15.85
CA TYR A 844 23.35 -8.66 14.95
C TYR A 844 24.48 -7.91 15.67
N GLY A 845 24.46 -7.81 17.01
CA GLY A 845 25.46 -7.09 17.78
C GLY A 845 25.35 -5.57 17.65
N VAL A 846 24.17 -5.06 17.28
CA VAL A 846 23.93 -3.63 17.04
C VAL A 846 23.26 -3.01 18.27
N PRO A 847 23.93 -2.11 19.02
CA PRO A 847 23.36 -1.50 20.21
C PRO A 847 22.20 -0.53 19.90
N HIS A 848 21.49 -0.13 20.93
CA HIS A 848 20.52 0.97 20.84
C HIS A 848 21.21 2.29 20.48
N GLY A 849 20.55 3.08 19.62
CA GLY A 849 21.01 4.42 19.27
C GLY A 849 20.56 5.47 20.29
N GLU A 850 20.68 6.74 19.93
CA GLU A 850 20.35 7.87 20.77
C GLU A 850 19.25 8.74 20.15
N SER A 851 18.26 9.13 20.96
CA SER A 851 17.23 10.10 20.58
C SER A 851 17.51 11.42 21.30
N LEU A 852 17.83 12.46 20.54
CA LEU A 852 18.27 13.75 21.07
C LEU A 852 17.18 14.79 20.86
N ASP A 853 16.67 15.36 21.95
CA ASP A 853 15.91 16.61 21.90
C ASP A 853 16.87 17.80 21.68
N ILE A 854 16.31 18.99 21.45
CA ILE A 854 17.11 20.19 21.20
C ILE A 854 18.09 20.52 22.35
N TYR A 855 17.70 20.32 23.59
CA TYR A 855 18.53 20.66 24.75
C TYR A 855 19.72 19.71 24.86
N LYS A 856 19.47 18.40 24.73
CA LYS A 856 20.51 17.37 24.70
C LYS A 856 21.43 17.53 23.50
N ALA A 857 20.88 17.88 22.32
CA ALA A 857 21.68 18.11 21.13
C ALA A 857 22.64 19.28 21.31
N VAL A 858 22.18 20.39 21.92
CA VAL A 858 23.04 21.56 22.23
C VAL A 858 24.12 21.20 23.25
N GLU A 859 23.75 20.49 24.32
CA GLU A 859 24.68 20.07 25.37
C GLU A 859 25.79 19.15 24.80
N LYS A 860 25.41 18.11 24.05
CA LYS A 860 26.37 17.18 23.44
C LYS A 860 27.21 17.79 22.33
N ALA A 861 26.67 18.79 21.62
CA ALA A 861 27.44 19.59 20.67
C ALA A 861 28.29 20.68 21.34
N SER A 862 28.30 20.76 22.68
CA SER A 862 29.01 21.80 23.45
C SER A 862 28.67 23.23 23.02
N GLY A 863 27.44 23.45 22.53
CA GLY A 863 26.99 24.74 21.99
C GLY A 863 27.73 25.21 20.73
N THR A 864 28.61 24.38 20.15
CA THR A 864 29.33 24.71 18.92
C THR A 864 28.40 24.53 17.71
N PHE A 865 27.86 25.64 17.23
CA PHE A 865 27.19 25.72 15.94
C PHE A 865 27.99 26.68 15.06
N GLU A 866 29.04 26.17 14.44
CA GLU A 866 29.69 26.88 13.34
C GLU A 866 29.15 26.33 12.03
N CYS A 867 28.53 27.21 11.24
CA CYS A 867 28.23 26.89 9.87
C CYS A 867 29.56 26.62 9.17
N TRP A 868 29.79 25.41 8.64
CA TRP A 868 31.09 24.92 8.12
C TRP A 868 31.57 25.66 6.84
N TYR A 869 31.12 26.89 6.62
CA TYR A 869 31.64 27.83 5.65
C TYR A 869 32.98 28.45 6.03
N LYS A 870 33.24 28.67 7.32
CA LYS A 870 34.40 29.46 7.77
C LYS A 870 35.76 28.75 7.69
N ASP A 871 35.80 27.42 7.84
CA ASP A 871 37.07 26.66 7.91
C ASP A 871 37.97 26.77 6.67
N GLU A 872 37.44 26.98 5.46
CA GLU A 872 38.28 27.01 4.25
C GLU A 872 38.74 28.42 3.83
N ASP A 873 38.01 29.47 4.21
CA ASP A 873 38.37 30.84 3.86
C ASP A 873 39.29 31.49 4.92
N GLU A 874 39.24 31.03 6.19
CA GLU A 874 40.18 31.45 7.23
C GLU A 874 41.48 30.62 7.27
N MET A 875 41.53 29.41 6.71
CA MET A 875 42.81 28.70 6.50
C MET A 875 43.61 29.18 5.27
N LYS A 876 43.01 30.04 4.43
CA LYS A 876 43.64 30.61 3.22
C LYS A 876 43.97 32.10 3.35
N LYS A 877 43.68 32.72 4.49
CA LYS A 877 44.20 34.02 4.90
C LYS A 877 45.19 33.82 6.04
#